data_AF-A0A8H7EUT8-F1
#
_entry.id   AF-A0A8H7EUT8-F1
#
_cell.length_a   1.000
_cell.length_b   1.000
_cell.length_c   1.000
_cell.angle_alpha   90.00
_cell.angle_beta   90.00
_cell.angle_gamma   90.00
#
_symmetry.space_group_name_H-M   'P 1'
#
loop_
_entity.id
_entity.type
_entity.pdbx_description
1 polymer ?
#
loop_
_entity_poly.entity_id
_entity_poly.type
_entity_poly.pdbx_seq_one_letter_code
_entity_poly.pdbx_strand_id
1 'polypeptide(L)'
;MTKDNLRPHEIGQLFMCGFHGLEPSSEIIDLIKNHNLGSVILFSRNIDSSEQIQKLTHKLQKIAYDAGHTHPLLISTDQENGLVRRLGTSGTYFPGNIGLGAINSWSAARDVASATAEELLALGINWNLAPVLDTNNNPLNPVIGVRSFGEDPELVGKLGVAQIGGYQHSGVATSVKHFPGHGDTAVDSHLDVPIIDKTVEELERTELVPFRRAFQAKGYSYPTSVMTAHISLPRIIREKGLVSSLSPEVVTDMLRKRLRYDGVIVTDCLEMDAVSETVGVPQGSVLALQAGNDVVLISHTYERQKAAFSKVYEALKGAQLDIESLKSSLDRVRKLKERLLSWDSVLVPGDLSRVGSTEHQKLSRQLYDRIPTMVRNRVNTIPIQSSNLKEILFLGAHVPLTRAIDSEKEPFNSFYQALVKRHCNTRCIVYDENTPDLTEDIRKADCVIIGTANANFHPFQVNVVHTVQKNAKQFIVVAVMNPYDLMAFPTVDTYIVTYEYTPPAHEAAVRVIFGDVKTHSVLPVTIPNVEKRLLPRWTAEDYCSGDLEGVFELWQDTLGKDWPLTKENFNLVLTNTVRPRHWIVRNEHRKIVGFIATQILPRSVGAGQLVLLMVSPAYENQGIGSCLHNSALEHWAMEGIHSLKIGSNYPRFFPGIPDSCKRALEFFKERGWCVDDDVVWDLIRDLRSYETSKAISTRMAKENIWFGRILPSQLWEVFALQERNFPRWLSRYQTVAEQGDLQDIIVARDGGENGRVVASLTIHTTNISNDKRSDLIWTDQSLYGVKSGAISYVGVAEEERGRGIGIGIVAYANEILKKRGVEKVYIDFVRIPDFYKRLGYDFWRGYHLTAYNKN
;
A
#
# COMPACT_ATOMS: atom_id res chain seq x y z
N MET A 1 -16.29 33.86 31.58
CA MET A 1 -16.31 32.38 31.56
C MET A 1 -14.88 31.90 31.72
N THR A 2 -14.55 31.28 32.86
CA THR A 2 -13.20 30.80 33.16
C THR A 2 -12.90 29.54 32.33
N LYS A 3 -11.67 29.46 31.80
CA LYS A 3 -11.21 28.46 30.81
C LYS A 3 -10.96 27.04 31.38
N ASP A 4 -11.39 26.74 32.61
CA ASP A 4 -10.77 25.65 33.38
C ASP A 4 -11.60 24.38 33.66
N ASN A 5 -12.91 24.32 33.34
CA ASN A 5 -13.72 23.13 33.64
C ASN A 5 -14.17 22.35 32.40
N LEU A 6 -13.78 21.07 32.32
CA LEU A 6 -14.31 20.06 31.39
C LEU A 6 -15.83 19.97 31.59
N ARG A 7 -16.62 20.17 30.53
CA ARG A 7 -18.08 20.08 30.65
C ARG A 7 -18.46 18.60 30.61
N PRO A 8 -19.30 18.08 31.52
CA PRO A 8 -19.63 16.66 31.54
C PRO A 8 -20.07 16.11 30.18
N HIS A 9 -20.90 16.82 29.42
CA HIS A 9 -21.34 16.36 28.08
C HIS A 9 -20.20 16.16 27.06
N GLU A 10 -19.01 16.73 27.26
CA GLU A 10 -17.87 16.53 26.35
C GLU A 10 -17.34 15.09 26.42
N ILE A 11 -17.55 14.39 27.55
CA ILE A 11 -17.13 12.99 27.73
C ILE A 11 -17.73 12.06 26.68
N GLY A 12 -18.92 12.35 26.14
CA GLY A 12 -19.52 11.50 25.11
C GLY A 12 -18.68 11.38 23.85
N GLN A 13 -17.78 12.34 23.60
CA GLN A 13 -16.84 12.25 22.49
C GLN A 13 -15.80 11.13 22.67
N LEU A 14 -15.63 10.62 23.89
CA LEU A 14 -14.73 9.50 24.25
C LEU A 14 -15.45 8.14 24.23
N PHE A 15 -16.67 8.07 23.70
CA PHE A 15 -17.44 6.83 23.60
C PHE A 15 -17.70 6.44 22.14
N MET A 16 -17.61 5.13 21.89
CA MET A 16 -18.08 4.48 20.67
C MET A 16 -19.14 3.45 21.03
N CYS A 17 -20.34 3.59 20.47
CA CYS A 17 -21.47 2.71 20.78
C CYS A 17 -22.10 2.12 19.52
N GLY A 18 -22.54 0.86 19.59
CA GLY A 18 -23.34 0.25 18.52
C GLY A 18 -24.81 0.08 18.93
N PHE A 19 -25.64 -0.41 18.01
CA PHE A 19 -27.07 -0.63 18.22
C PHE A 19 -27.60 -1.76 17.33
N HIS A 20 -28.87 -2.14 17.49
CA HIS A 20 -29.54 -3.17 16.70
C HIS A 20 -30.53 -2.56 15.70
N GLY A 21 -30.67 -3.20 14.53
CA GLY A 21 -31.61 -2.80 13.48
C GLY A 21 -30.97 -2.04 12.33
N LEU A 22 -31.74 -1.89 11.26
CA LEU A 22 -31.32 -1.28 9.98
C LEU A 22 -31.58 0.25 9.91
N GLU A 23 -32.19 0.82 10.94
CA GLU A 23 -32.41 2.27 11.10
C GLU A 23 -31.98 2.71 12.50
N PRO A 24 -31.70 4.00 12.74
CA PRO A 24 -31.34 4.48 14.08
C PRO A 24 -32.44 4.16 15.09
N SER A 25 -32.11 3.36 16.10
CA SER A 25 -33.03 2.99 17.17
C SER A 25 -33.25 4.14 18.16
N SER A 26 -34.29 4.05 19.01
CA SER A 26 -34.53 5.04 20.08
C SER A 26 -33.33 5.20 21.01
N GLU A 27 -32.63 4.10 21.27
CA GLU A 27 -31.49 3.99 22.17
C GLU A 27 -30.28 4.76 21.65
N ILE A 28 -29.90 4.57 20.37
CA ILE A 28 -28.76 5.30 19.81
C ILE A 28 -29.08 6.79 19.64
N ILE A 29 -30.34 7.13 19.35
CA ILE A 29 -30.80 8.53 19.29
C ILE A 29 -30.65 9.21 20.66
N ASP A 30 -31.00 8.52 21.77
CA ASP A 30 -30.80 9.03 23.13
C ASP A 30 -29.32 9.32 23.39
N LEU A 31 -28.42 8.38 23.08
CA LEU A 31 -26.99 8.55 23.30
C LEU A 31 -26.41 9.72 22.49
N ILE A 32 -26.81 9.89 21.23
CA ILE A 32 -26.35 11.01 20.40
C ILE A 32 -26.86 12.34 20.95
N LYS A 33 -28.17 12.45 21.24
CA LYS A 33 -28.79 13.72 21.62
C LYS A 33 -28.47 14.15 23.05
N ASN A 34 -28.57 13.22 24.00
CA ASN A 34 -28.56 13.53 25.42
C ASN A 34 -27.21 13.26 26.08
N HIS A 35 -26.38 12.40 25.47
CA HIS A 35 -25.05 12.05 25.97
C HIS A 35 -23.91 12.54 25.07
N ASN A 36 -24.22 13.26 23.98
CA ASN A 36 -23.24 13.83 23.04
C ASN A 36 -22.23 12.78 22.55
N LEU A 37 -22.73 11.59 22.20
CA LEU A 37 -21.93 10.46 21.71
C LEU A 37 -21.07 10.87 20.51
N GLY A 38 -19.77 10.55 20.56
CA GLY A 38 -18.81 10.96 19.52
C GLY A 38 -18.68 10.01 18.35
N SER A 39 -18.92 8.72 18.58
CA SER A 39 -18.65 7.67 17.60
C SER A 39 -19.71 6.56 17.65
N VAL A 40 -20.00 5.96 16.49
CA VAL A 40 -20.93 4.83 16.32
C VAL A 40 -20.21 3.68 15.64
N ILE A 41 -20.42 2.44 16.08
CA ILE A 41 -19.93 1.22 15.39
C ILE A 41 -21.08 0.44 14.75
N LEU A 42 -20.89 0.01 13.50
CA LEU A 42 -21.85 -0.78 12.72
C LEU A 42 -21.37 -2.22 12.52
N PHE A 43 -22.30 -3.16 12.64
CA PHE A 43 -22.09 -4.60 12.41
C PHE A 43 -23.01 -5.11 11.30
N SER A 44 -22.89 -6.39 10.93
CA SER A 44 -23.76 -7.03 9.93
C SER A 44 -25.26 -6.90 10.27
N ARG A 45 -25.63 -6.77 11.56
CA ARG A 45 -27.01 -6.51 12.01
C ARG A 45 -27.56 -5.11 11.63
N ASN A 46 -26.71 -4.22 11.13
CA ASN A 46 -27.06 -2.88 10.68
C ASN A 46 -26.97 -2.73 9.14
N ILE A 47 -26.59 -3.81 8.44
CA ILE A 47 -26.17 -3.80 7.05
C ILE A 47 -27.04 -4.79 6.25
N ASP A 48 -27.77 -4.26 5.29
CA ASP A 48 -28.61 -5.05 4.37
C ASP A 48 -28.28 -4.75 2.90
N SER A 49 -28.33 -3.47 2.50
CA SER A 49 -28.01 -3.01 1.14
C SER A 49 -27.27 -1.67 1.16
N SER A 50 -26.53 -1.35 0.09
CA SER A 50 -25.75 -0.11 -0.01
C SER A 50 -26.60 1.15 0.18
N GLU A 51 -27.80 1.18 -0.40
CA GLU A 51 -28.77 2.27 -0.25
C GLU A 51 -29.25 2.41 1.21
N GLN A 52 -29.52 1.28 1.87
CA GLN A 52 -29.94 1.28 3.27
C GLN A 52 -28.83 1.79 4.18
N ILE A 53 -27.58 1.36 3.99
CA ILE A 53 -26.45 1.79 4.82
C ILE A 53 -26.21 3.29 4.65
N GLN A 54 -26.19 3.80 3.41
CA GLN A 54 -26.03 5.23 3.16
C GLN A 54 -27.15 6.05 3.81
N LYS A 55 -28.41 5.59 3.73
CA LYS A 55 -29.53 6.24 4.42
C LYS A 55 -29.36 6.20 5.94
N LEU A 56 -28.89 5.09 6.49
CA LEU A 56 -28.63 4.93 7.92
C LEU A 56 -27.55 5.90 8.40
N THR A 57 -26.38 5.93 7.76
CA THR A 57 -25.26 6.79 8.15
C THR A 57 -25.62 8.27 8.00
N HIS A 58 -26.30 8.66 6.91
CA HIS A 58 -26.81 10.01 6.74
C HIS A 58 -27.82 10.40 7.84
N LYS A 59 -28.76 9.50 8.20
CA LYS A 59 -29.69 9.76 9.31
C LYS A 59 -28.95 9.98 10.64
N LEU A 60 -27.94 9.16 10.95
CA LEU A 60 -27.12 9.32 12.16
C LEU A 60 -26.41 10.67 12.19
N GLN A 61 -25.78 11.08 11.07
CA GLN A 61 -25.14 12.40 10.95
C GLN A 61 -26.15 13.54 11.12
N LYS A 62 -27.33 13.43 10.50
CA LYS A 62 -28.38 14.45 10.63
C LYS A 62 -28.89 14.59 12.06
N ILE A 63 -29.06 13.48 12.77
CA ILE A 63 -29.44 13.47 14.19
C ILE A 63 -28.39 14.20 15.04
N ALA A 64 -27.10 13.96 14.81
CA ALA A 64 -26.02 14.64 15.51
C ALA A 64 -25.95 16.14 15.18
N TYR A 65 -26.11 16.51 13.90
CA TYR A 65 -26.17 17.90 13.45
C TYR A 65 -27.31 18.67 14.13
N ASP A 66 -28.52 18.10 14.10
CA ASP A 66 -29.71 18.73 14.70
C ASP A 66 -29.64 18.78 16.23
N ALA A 67 -28.87 17.90 16.86
CA ALA A 67 -28.57 17.93 18.28
C ALA A 67 -27.52 18.99 18.68
N GLY A 68 -26.92 19.70 17.70
CA GLY A 68 -25.94 20.76 17.94
C GLY A 68 -24.52 20.26 18.21
N HIS A 69 -24.15 19.07 17.71
CA HIS A 69 -22.78 18.56 17.83
C HIS A 69 -21.79 19.50 17.13
N THR A 70 -20.63 19.73 17.75
CA THR A 70 -19.59 20.60 17.16
C THR A 70 -18.94 19.97 15.93
N HIS A 71 -18.74 18.66 15.94
CA HIS A 71 -18.13 17.89 14.85
C HIS A 71 -19.01 16.69 14.49
N PRO A 72 -18.97 16.22 13.22
CA PRO A 72 -19.65 15.00 12.81
C PRO A 72 -19.33 13.76 13.67
N LEU A 73 -20.21 12.76 13.60
CA LEU A 73 -19.93 11.45 14.18
C LEU A 73 -18.81 10.75 13.42
N LEU A 74 -17.93 10.08 14.15
CA LEU A 74 -17.15 9.00 13.56
C LEU A 74 -18.06 7.77 13.45
N ILE A 75 -18.19 7.20 12.27
CA ILE A 75 -18.98 6.01 12.00
C ILE A 75 -18.02 4.91 11.59
N SER A 76 -17.93 3.86 12.40
CA SER A 76 -16.96 2.80 12.26
C SER A 76 -17.57 1.44 11.93
N THR A 77 -16.72 0.54 11.43
CA THR A 77 -17.04 -0.89 11.23
C THR A 77 -15.77 -1.73 11.20
N ASP A 78 -15.90 -3.05 11.37
CA ASP A 78 -14.82 -4.03 11.19
C ASP A 78 -14.79 -4.56 9.75
N GLN A 79 -14.28 -3.77 8.82
CA GLN A 79 -14.09 -4.21 7.43
C GLN A 79 -12.63 -4.63 7.22
N GLU A 80 -12.26 -5.79 7.77
CA GLU A 80 -10.92 -6.39 7.62
C GLU A 80 -10.73 -7.06 6.25
N ASN A 81 -11.84 -7.26 5.51
CA ASN A 81 -11.96 -8.11 4.33
C ASN A 81 -11.76 -9.60 4.69
N GLY A 82 -11.61 -10.47 3.68
CA GLY A 82 -11.51 -11.90 3.93
C GLY A 82 -12.75 -12.47 4.62
N LEU A 83 -12.53 -13.11 5.78
CA LEU A 83 -13.59 -13.69 6.61
C LEU A 83 -14.30 -12.65 7.49
N VAL A 84 -13.62 -11.60 7.97
CA VAL A 84 -14.23 -10.54 8.78
C VAL A 84 -14.57 -9.35 7.87
N ARG A 85 -15.77 -9.41 7.30
CA ARG A 85 -16.34 -8.41 6.39
C ARG A 85 -17.78 -8.13 6.77
N ARG A 86 -18.10 -6.91 7.19
CA ARG A 86 -19.48 -6.51 7.56
C ARG A 86 -20.34 -6.15 6.36
N LEU A 87 -19.72 -5.65 5.27
CA LEU A 87 -20.48 -5.27 4.06
C LEU A 87 -21.18 -6.45 3.37
N GLY A 88 -20.81 -7.70 3.66
CA GLY A 88 -21.43 -8.88 3.08
C GLY A 88 -21.44 -8.83 1.54
N THR A 89 -22.62 -9.01 0.95
CA THR A 89 -22.87 -8.92 -0.50
C THR A 89 -23.11 -7.49 -0.99
N SER A 90 -23.20 -6.51 -0.09
CA SER A 90 -23.42 -5.09 -0.45
C SER A 90 -22.15 -4.41 -0.98
N GLY A 91 -20.97 -4.97 -0.67
CA GLY A 91 -19.68 -4.48 -1.16
C GLY A 91 -18.91 -5.51 -1.97
N THR A 92 -17.75 -5.11 -2.48
CA THR A 92 -16.86 -6.02 -3.19
C THR A 92 -16.17 -6.99 -2.23
N TYR A 93 -16.05 -8.25 -2.63
CA TYR A 93 -15.20 -9.20 -1.94
C TYR A 93 -13.73 -8.89 -2.26
N PHE A 94 -12.98 -8.37 -1.30
CA PHE A 94 -11.52 -8.26 -1.40
C PHE A 94 -10.80 -9.33 -0.57
N PRO A 95 -9.58 -9.72 -0.97
CA PRO A 95 -8.75 -10.64 -0.21
C PRO A 95 -8.55 -10.25 1.26
N GLY A 96 -8.59 -11.25 2.13
CA GLY A 96 -8.19 -11.11 3.54
C GLY A 96 -6.68 -11.00 3.75
N ASN A 97 -6.29 -10.69 4.99
CA ASN A 97 -4.91 -10.38 5.34
C ASN A 97 -3.92 -11.53 5.06
N ILE A 98 -4.22 -12.77 5.46
CA ILE A 98 -3.26 -13.87 5.19
C ILE A 98 -3.14 -14.17 3.69
N GLY A 99 -4.22 -13.97 2.91
CA GLY A 99 -4.18 -14.07 1.45
C GLY A 99 -3.27 -13.01 0.84
N LEU A 100 -3.34 -11.77 1.32
CA LEU A 100 -2.41 -10.69 0.96
C LEU A 100 -0.97 -11.00 1.41
N GLY A 101 -0.81 -11.63 2.57
CA GLY A 101 0.45 -12.18 3.07
C GLY A 101 1.06 -13.20 2.12
N ALA A 102 0.23 -14.10 1.60
CA ALA A 102 0.65 -15.11 0.64
C ALA A 102 1.06 -14.51 -0.71
N ILE A 103 0.41 -13.42 -1.13
CA ILE A 103 0.83 -12.62 -2.29
C ILE A 103 2.15 -11.87 -2.01
N ASN A 104 2.38 -11.41 -0.78
CA ASN A 104 3.52 -10.59 -0.35
C ASN A 104 3.78 -9.37 -1.26
N SER A 105 2.72 -8.61 -1.54
CA SER A 105 2.82 -7.40 -2.38
C SER A 105 2.29 -6.18 -1.64
N TRP A 106 3.19 -5.23 -1.39
CA TRP A 106 2.87 -3.96 -0.74
C TRP A 106 1.76 -3.22 -1.50
N SER A 107 1.89 -3.14 -2.83
CA SER A 107 0.88 -2.51 -3.69
C SER A 107 -0.50 -3.18 -3.61
N ALA A 108 -0.56 -4.52 -3.61
CA ALA A 108 -1.83 -5.23 -3.54
C ALA A 108 -2.55 -4.97 -2.20
N ALA A 109 -1.81 -4.95 -1.09
CA ALA A 109 -2.36 -4.64 0.22
C ALA A 109 -2.89 -3.21 0.30
N ARG A 110 -2.11 -2.22 -0.20
CA ARG A 110 -2.56 -0.83 -0.31
C ARG A 110 -3.80 -0.70 -1.19
N ASP A 111 -3.79 -1.28 -2.38
CA ASP A 111 -4.86 -1.10 -3.36
C ASP A 111 -6.19 -1.73 -2.88
N VAL A 112 -6.13 -2.87 -2.18
CA VAL A 112 -7.31 -3.43 -1.48
C VAL A 112 -7.84 -2.47 -0.43
N ALA A 113 -6.96 -1.87 0.38
CA ALA A 113 -7.37 -0.93 1.42
C ALA A 113 -7.97 0.36 0.83
N SER A 114 -7.39 0.92 -0.24
CA SER A 114 -7.93 2.08 -0.93
C SER A 114 -9.31 1.79 -1.53
N ALA A 115 -9.47 0.70 -2.28
CA ALA A 115 -10.76 0.32 -2.85
C ALA A 115 -11.81 0.05 -1.76
N THR A 116 -11.42 -0.59 -0.65
CA THR A 116 -12.30 -0.78 0.50
C THR A 116 -12.72 0.55 1.12
N ALA A 117 -11.79 1.50 1.30
CA ALA A 117 -12.10 2.82 1.85
C ALA A 117 -13.03 3.64 0.95
N GLU A 118 -12.86 3.56 -0.37
CA GLU A 118 -13.76 4.20 -1.34
C GLU A 118 -15.20 3.68 -1.19
N GLU A 119 -15.38 2.37 -1.03
CA GLU A 119 -16.71 1.79 -0.77
C GLU A 119 -17.27 2.22 0.58
N LEU A 120 -16.45 2.19 1.64
CA LEU A 120 -16.87 2.60 2.98
C LEU A 120 -17.33 4.07 3.02
N LEU A 121 -16.58 4.99 2.39
CA LEU A 121 -16.94 6.41 2.35
C LEU A 121 -18.20 6.66 1.53
N ALA A 122 -18.40 5.96 0.42
CA ALA A 122 -19.64 6.05 -0.36
C ALA A 122 -20.88 5.71 0.49
N LEU A 123 -20.69 4.81 1.47
CA LEU A 123 -21.71 4.38 2.43
C LEU A 123 -21.76 5.26 3.70
N GLY A 124 -20.91 6.29 3.82
CA GLY A 124 -20.83 7.19 4.97
C GLY A 124 -20.07 6.64 6.18
N ILE A 125 -19.33 5.54 6.03
CA ILE A 125 -18.45 4.96 7.04
C ILE A 125 -17.07 5.60 6.89
N ASN A 126 -16.56 6.21 7.97
CA ASN A 126 -15.36 7.05 7.93
C ASN A 126 -14.25 6.60 8.90
N TRP A 127 -14.45 5.47 9.60
CA TRP A 127 -13.43 4.84 10.43
C TRP A 127 -13.44 3.31 10.31
N ASN A 128 -12.48 2.73 9.60
CA ASN A 128 -12.33 1.28 9.56
C ASN A 128 -11.48 0.81 10.75
N LEU A 129 -11.98 -0.16 11.51
CA LEU A 129 -11.25 -0.79 12.62
C LEU A 129 -10.31 -1.86 12.07
N ALA A 130 -9.39 -1.43 11.19
CA ALA A 130 -8.40 -2.24 10.49
C ALA A 130 -7.15 -1.36 10.24
N PRO A 131 -5.96 -1.93 9.97
CA PRO A 131 -5.67 -3.37 9.78
C PRO A 131 -5.33 -4.14 11.06
N VAL A 132 -5.36 -5.47 10.97
CA VAL A 132 -4.84 -6.37 12.01
C VAL A 132 -3.33 -6.50 11.85
N LEU A 133 -2.58 -6.18 12.91
CA LEU A 133 -1.12 -6.26 13.02
C LEU A 133 -0.64 -7.38 13.94
N ASP A 134 -1.54 -8.29 14.34
CA ASP A 134 -1.18 -9.48 15.10
C ASP A 134 -0.32 -10.43 14.25
N THR A 135 0.74 -10.99 14.84
CA THR A 135 1.60 -11.98 14.16
C THR A 135 1.13 -13.39 14.48
N ASN A 136 0.67 -14.14 13.49
CA ASN A 136 0.13 -15.49 13.69
C ASN A 136 1.23 -16.54 13.75
N ASN A 137 1.97 -16.54 14.86
CA ASN A 137 3.06 -17.49 15.16
C ASN A 137 2.59 -18.74 15.92
N ASN A 138 1.30 -18.83 16.27
CA ASN A 138 0.69 -19.99 16.90
C ASN A 138 -0.29 -20.69 15.94
N PRO A 139 0.05 -21.90 15.44
CA PRO A 139 -0.82 -22.66 14.53
C PRO A 139 -2.20 -23.03 15.10
N LEU A 140 -2.35 -22.97 16.43
CA LEU A 140 -3.58 -23.27 17.15
C LEU A 140 -4.35 -22.01 17.55
N ASN A 141 -4.04 -20.84 16.98
CA ASN A 141 -4.78 -19.61 17.26
C ASN A 141 -6.19 -19.66 16.64
N PRO A 142 -7.27 -19.65 17.46
CA PRO A 142 -8.64 -19.78 16.97
C PRO A 142 -9.25 -18.44 16.52
N VAL A 143 -8.70 -17.29 16.95
CA VAL A 143 -9.34 -15.97 16.85
C VAL A 143 -8.69 -15.04 15.83
N ILE A 144 -7.36 -15.08 15.68
CA ILE A 144 -6.62 -14.31 14.68
C ILE A 144 -6.50 -15.13 13.39
N GLY A 145 -5.78 -16.25 13.40
CA GLY A 145 -5.66 -17.15 12.25
C GLY A 145 -5.42 -16.40 10.93
N VAL A 146 -6.37 -16.50 10.01
CA VAL A 146 -6.35 -15.87 8.67
C VAL A 146 -6.48 -14.34 8.66
N ARG A 147 -6.82 -13.72 9.81
CA ARG A 147 -6.90 -12.25 9.99
C ARG A 147 -5.52 -11.62 10.11
N SER A 148 -4.48 -12.39 10.44
CA SER A 148 -3.09 -11.92 10.36
C SER A 148 -2.57 -12.03 8.93
N PHE A 149 -1.56 -11.22 8.57
CA PHE A 149 -0.84 -11.41 7.31
C PHE A 149 0.07 -12.65 7.31
N GLY A 150 0.47 -13.19 8.47
CA GLY A 150 1.37 -14.35 8.52
C GLY A 150 2.13 -14.48 9.84
N GLU A 151 3.16 -15.34 9.83
CA GLU A 151 3.99 -15.65 11.01
C GLU A 151 5.21 -14.72 11.16
N ASP A 152 5.59 -14.01 10.10
CA ASP A 152 6.75 -13.12 10.07
C ASP A 152 6.34 -11.69 10.48
N PRO A 153 6.79 -11.16 11.63
CA PRO A 153 6.43 -9.83 12.09
C PRO A 153 6.81 -8.70 11.11
N GLU A 154 7.89 -8.85 10.34
CA GLU A 154 8.28 -7.84 9.36
C GLU A 154 7.33 -7.82 8.16
N LEU A 155 6.87 -8.99 7.71
CA LEU A 155 5.83 -9.10 6.68
C LEU A 155 4.51 -8.46 7.14
N VAL A 156 4.10 -8.77 8.38
CA VAL A 156 2.88 -8.21 9.00
C VAL A 156 2.97 -6.68 9.08
N GLY A 157 4.08 -6.15 9.58
CA GLY A 157 4.29 -4.71 9.64
C GLY A 157 4.35 -4.05 8.26
N LYS A 158 5.01 -4.67 7.29
CA LYS A 158 5.12 -4.16 5.90
C LYS A 158 3.75 -4.03 5.24
N LEU A 159 2.93 -5.09 5.28
CA LEU A 159 1.61 -5.09 4.64
C LEU A 159 0.58 -4.28 5.43
N GLY A 160 0.70 -4.28 6.76
CA GLY A 160 -0.07 -3.42 7.65
C GLY A 160 0.11 -1.93 7.31
N VAL A 161 1.35 -1.45 7.18
CA VAL A 161 1.65 -0.07 6.76
C VAL A 161 1.06 0.25 5.38
N ALA A 162 1.09 -0.70 4.45
CA ALA A 162 0.49 -0.54 3.13
C ALA A 162 -1.03 -0.31 3.23
N GLN A 163 -1.73 -1.12 4.04
CA GLN A 163 -3.17 -0.96 4.27
C GLN A 163 -3.50 0.35 4.99
N ILE A 164 -2.71 0.75 6.00
CA ILE A 164 -2.89 2.04 6.69
C ILE A 164 -2.85 3.19 5.67
N GLY A 165 -1.81 3.20 4.83
CA GLY A 165 -1.67 4.17 3.75
C GLY A 165 -2.85 4.16 2.79
N GLY A 166 -3.33 2.98 2.38
CA GLY A 166 -4.46 2.84 1.47
C GLY A 166 -5.76 3.39 2.02
N TYR A 167 -6.14 3.00 3.23
CA TYR A 167 -7.38 3.48 3.88
C TYR A 167 -7.36 5.00 4.12
N GLN A 168 -6.27 5.51 4.70
CA GLN A 168 -6.20 6.90 5.13
C GLN A 168 -6.00 7.88 3.98
N HIS A 169 -5.30 7.46 2.92
CA HIS A 169 -5.17 8.28 1.72
C HIS A 169 -6.52 8.50 1.05
N SER A 170 -7.38 7.48 1.06
CA SER A 170 -8.75 7.55 0.55
C SER A 170 -9.71 8.27 1.51
N GLY A 171 -9.29 8.67 2.71
CA GLY A 171 -10.09 9.48 3.65
C GLY A 171 -10.77 8.71 4.79
N VAL A 172 -10.44 7.44 5.01
CA VAL A 172 -10.97 6.62 6.11
C VAL A 172 -9.96 6.51 7.24
N ALA A 173 -10.37 6.81 8.48
CA ALA A 173 -9.53 6.56 9.66
C ALA A 173 -9.24 5.05 9.81
N THR A 174 -8.07 4.71 10.31
CA THR A 174 -7.66 3.33 10.61
C THR A 174 -7.53 3.09 12.10
N SER A 175 -7.61 1.82 12.51
CA SER A 175 -7.25 1.35 13.84
C SER A 175 -6.39 0.10 13.74
N VAL A 176 -5.09 0.23 14.03
CA VAL A 176 -4.21 -0.95 14.07
C VAL A 176 -4.49 -1.77 15.33
N LYS A 177 -4.63 -3.09 15.18
CA LYS A 177 -5.11 -3.96 16.26
C LYS A 177 -4.48 -5.37 16.26
N HIS A 178 -4.44 -6.08 17.38
CA HIS A 178 -4.95 -5.70 18.71
C HIS A 178 -3.74 -5.52 19.65
N PHE A 179 -3.45 -4.29 20.04
CA PHE A 179 -2.26 -3.98 20.84
C PHE A 179 -2.33 -4.64 22.23
N PRO A 180 -1.25 -5.27 22.75
CA PRO A 180 0.12 -5.32 22.20
C PRO A 180 0.43 -6.48 21.25
N GLY A 181 -0.56 -7.30 20.90
CA GLY A 181 -0.44 -8.41 19.96
C GLY A 181 -1.19 -9.65 20.45
N HIS A 182 -2.18 -10.12 19.70
CA HIS A 182 -3.09 -11.24 20.03
C HIS A 182 -2.78 -12.54 19.23
N GLY A 183 -1.70 -12.52 18.46
CA GLY A 183 -1.37 -13.58 17.51
C GLY A 183 -0.81 -14.86 18.13
N ASP A 184 -0.28 -14.80 19.37
CA ASP A 184 0.31 -15.94 20.08
C ASP A 184 -0.57 -16.46 21.22
N THR A 185 -1.85 -16.73 20.93
CA THR A 185 -2.79 -17.28 21.91
C THR A 185 -3.54 -18.47 21.32
N ALA A 186 -3.86 -19.45 22.16
CA ALA A 186 -4.74 -20.58 21.79
C ALA A 186 -6.15 -20.44 22.41
N VAL A 187 -6.42 -19.31 23.06
CA VAL A 187 -7.67 -19.01 23.78
C VAL A 187 -8.37 -17.85 23.07
N ASP A 188 -9.66 -18.00 22.78
CA ASP A 188 -10.48 -16.94 22.19
C ASP A 188 -10.93 -15.94 23.26
N SER A 189 -10.59 -14.66 23.05
CA SER A 189 -10.99 -13.55 23.94
C SER A 189 -12.49 -13.32 24.04
N HIS A 190 -13.29 -13.87 23.12
CA HIS A 190 -14.76 -13.83 23.21
C HIS A 190 -15.33 -14.86 24.18
N LEU A 191 -14.51 -15.80 24.68
CA LEU A 191 -14.92 -16.93 25.51
C LEU A 191 -14.19 -16.98 26.85
N ASP A 192 -12.92 -16.57 26.90
CA ASP A 192 -12.12 -16.53 28.13
C ASP A 192 -10.97 -15.52 27.99
N VAL A 193 -10.24 -15.20 29.07
CA VAL A 193 -9.12 -14.26 29.06
C VAL A 193 -7.87 -14.92 28.44
N PRO A 194 -7.37 -14.46 27.28
CA PRO A 194 -6.13 -14.97 26.71
C PRO A 194 -4.95 -14.54 27.57
N ILE A 195 -4.00 -15.45 27.81
CA ILE A 195 -2.80 -15.18 28.61
C ILE A 195 -1.59 -15.23 27.68
N ILE A 196 -0.79 -14.15 27.69
CA ILE A 196 0.52 -14.11 27.03
C ILE A 196 1.58 -13.94 28.13
N ASP A 197 2.28 -15.03 28.45
CA ASP A 197 3.35 -15.04 29.47
C ASP A 197 4.71 -14.62 28.89
N LYS A 198 4.80 -13.38 28.39
CA LYS A 198 6.01 -12.81 27.78
C LYS A 198 6.51 -11.57 28.52
N THR A 199 7.83 -11.37 28.54
CA THR A 199 8.43 -10.09 28.96
C THR A 199 8.29 -9.04 27.85
N VAL A 200 8.56 -7.77 28.18
CA VAL A 200 8.56 -6.69 27.18
C VAL A 200 9.58 -6.94 26.08
N GLU A 201 10.76 -7.46 26.42
CA GLU A 201 11.84 -7.76 25.46
C GLU A 201 11.46 -8.87 24.48
N GLU A 202 10.66 -9.84 24.92
CA GLU A 202 10.12 -10.89 24.06
C GLU A 202 9.09 -10.30 23.09
N LEU A 203 8.15 -9.48 23.59
CA LEU A 203 7.18 -8.77 22.75
C LEU A 203 7.87 -7.85 21.72
N GLU A 204 8.98 -7.20 22.08
CA GLU A 204 9.74 -6.31 21.18
C GLU A 204 10.41 -7.01 19.98
N ARG A 205 10.61 -8.32 20.09
CA ARG A 205 11.19 -9.17 19.04
C ARG A 205 10.14 -9.76 18.10
N THR A 206 8.87 -9.79 18.52
CA THR A 206 7.78 -10.36 17.74
C THR A 206 6.56 -9.44 17.69
N GLU A 207 5.72 -9.45 18.72
CA GLU A 207 4.38 -8.85 18.68
C GLU A 207 4.39 -7.34 18.42
N LEU A 208 5.40 -6.62 18.93
CA LEU A 208 5.51 -5.15 18.79
C LEU A 208 6.24 -4.72 17.51
N VAL A 209 6.84 -5.64 16.75
CA VAL A 209 7.55 -5.30 15.51
C VAL A 209 6.61 -4.61 14.50
N PRO A 210 5.41 -5.15 14.21
CA PRO A 210 4.47 -4.49 13.30
C PRO A 210 4.00 -3.11 13.78
N PHE A 211 3.70 -2.97 15.08
CA PHE A 211 3.25 -1.70 15.67
C PHE A 211 4.36 -0.65 15.64
N ARG A 212 5.58 -1.01 16.06
CA ARG A 212 6.75 -0.12 16.01
C ARG A 212 7.00 0.37 14.60
N ARG A 213 6.90 -0.52 13.62
CA ARG A 213 7.04 -0.18 12.22
C ARG A 213 5.96 0.79 11.75
N ALA A 214 4.70 0.57 12.11
CA ALA A 214 3.59 1.49 11.80
C ALA A 214 3.81 2.88 12.41
N PHE A 215 4.33 2.97 13.63
CA PHE A 215 4.57 4.26 14.32
C PHE A 215 5.82 4.99 13.84
N GLN A 216 6.73 4.32 13.12
CA GLN A 216 7.88 4.94 12.45
C GLN A 216 7.53 5.51 11.06
N ALA A 217 6.38 5.13 10.50
CA ALA A 217 5.91 5.64 9.23
C ALA A 217 5.46 7.12 9.33
N LYS A 218 5.44 7.82 8.20
CA LYS A 218 5.04 9.23 8.10
C LYS A 218 3.83 9.40 7.18
N GLY A 219 3.19 10.57 7.25
CA GLY A 219 2.08 10.93 6.37
C GLY A 219 0.87 10.01 6.54
N TYR A 220 0.26 9.59 5.44
CA TYR A 220 -0.91 8.68 5.47
C TYR A 220 -0.58 7.26 5.94
N SER A 221 0.70 6.90 6.07
CA SER A 221 1.12 5.57 6.52
C SER A 221 1.20 5.45 8.05
N TYR A 222 1.12 6.56 8.79
CA TYR A 222 1.04 6.58 10.25
C TYR A 222 -0.42 6.40 10.69
N PRO A 223 -0.75 5.40 11.54
CA PRO A 223 -2.13 5.09 11.89
C PRO A 223 -2.79 6.21 12.70
N THR A 224 -4.06 6.50 12.40
CA THR A 224 -4.87 7.49 13.13
C THR A 224 -5.32 7.00 14.49
N SER A 225 -5.55 5.69 14.63
CA SER A 225 -5.88 5.07 15.91
C SER A 225 -5.20 3.71 16.14
N VAL A 226 -5.13 3.30 17.40
CA VAL A 226 -4.66 1.97 17.85
C VAL A 226 -5.73 1.38 18.74
N MET A 227 -6.10 0.12 18.51
CA MET A 227 -7.03 -0.61 19.35
C MET A 227 -6.28 -1.48 20.37
N THR A 228 -6.66 -1.39 21.65
CA THR A 228 -6.08 -2.18 22.75
C THR A 228 -6.89 -3.45 23.01
N ALA A 229 -6.20 -4.58 23.13
CA ALA A 229 -6.81 -5.90 23.33
C ALA A 229 -7.18 -6.16 24.80
N HIS A 230 -7.99 -7.18 25.05
CA HIS A 230 -8.28 -7.70 26.40
C HIS A 230 -7.45 -8.95 26.70
N ILE A 231 -6.13 -8.78 26.89
CA ILE A 231 -5.16 -9.87 27.10
C ILE A 231 -4.54 -9.76 28.49
N SER A 232 -4.35 -10.88 29.18
CA SER A 232 -3.56 -10.94 30.41
C SER A 232 -2.07 -11.04 30.12
N LEU A 233 -1.29 -10.16 30.74
CA LEU A 233 0.18 -10.09 30.60
C LEU A 233 0.85 -10.15 31.98
N PRO A 234 0.93 -11.33 32.62
CA PRO A 234 1.30 -11.46 34.03
C PRO A 234 2.73 -10.99 34.37
N ARG A 235 3.62 -10.89 33.37
CA ARG A 235 4.99 -10.35 33.56
C ARG A 235 5.09 -8.84 33.43
N ILE A 236 4.02 -8.17 33.02
CA ILE A 236 3.99 -6.74 32.70
C ILE A 236 2.99 -6.02 33.61
N ILE A 237 1.79 -6.57 33.73
CA ILE A 237 0.69 -6.00 34.51
C ILE A 237 0.86 -6.42 35.97
N ARG A 238 1.05 -5.45 36.86
CA ARG A 238 1.27 -5.69 38.29
C ARG A 238 0.01 -6.16 39.00
N GLU A 239 -1.13 -5.61 38.62
CA GLU A 239 -2.43 -5.97 39.17
C GLU A 239 -2.93 -7.28 38.57
N LYS A 240 -3.05 -8.31 39.42
CA LYS A 240 -3.49 -9.63 38.97
C LYS A 240 -4.94 -9.59 38.50
N GLY A 241 -5.20 -10.21 37.35
CA GLY A 241 -6.55 -10.31 36.76
C GLY A 241 -6.94 -9.11 35.90
N LEU A 242 -6.13 -8.04 35.84
CA LEU A 242 -6.35 -6.91 34.95
C LEU A 242 -5.83 -7.23 33.53
N VAL A 243 -6.60 -6.84 32.52
CA VAL A 243 -6.25 -7.03 31.10
C VAL A 243 -5.57 -5.81 30.49
N SER A 244 -4.86 -6.00 29.38
CA SER A 244 -4.02 -4.99 28.72
C SER A 244 -4.72 -3.67 28.42
N SER A 245 -5.97 -3.68 27.97
CA SER A 245 -6.74 -2.46 27.68
C SER A 245 -7.03 -1.61 28.92
N LEU A 246 -6.94 -2.18 30.12
CA LEU A 246 -7.25 -1.52 31.39
C LEU A 246 -6.00 -1.21 32.22
N SER A 247 -4.80 -1.57 31.74
CA SER A 247 -3.54 -1.40 32.45
C SER A 247 -2.74 -0.17 31.95
N PRO A 248 -2.35 0.76 32.84
CA PRO A 248 -1.50 1.89 32.47
C PRO A 248 -0.08 1.46 32.06
N GLU A 249 0.43 0.33 32.56
CA GLU A 249 1.74 -0.21 32.14
C GLU A 249 1.76 -0.56 30.65
N VAL A 250 0.62 -0.99 30.09
CA VAL A 250 0.50 -1.31 28.67
C VAL A 250 0.09 -0.08 27.86
N VAL A 251 -0.99 0.60 28.24
CA VAL A 251 -1.55 1.69 27.43
C VAL A 251 -0.72 2.98 27.53
N THR A 252 -0.34 3.37 28.73
CA THR A 252 0.44 4.60 28.94
C THR A 252 1.94 4.33 28.79
N ASP A 253 2.50 3.39 29.55
CA ASP A 253 3.96 3.24 29.60
C ASP A 253 4.52 2.60 28.34
N MET A 254 3.88 1.54 27.82
CA MET A 254 4.34 0.89 26.59
C MET A 254 3.89 1.62 25.32
N LEU A 255 2.59 1.82 25.10
CA LEU A 255 2.09 2.41 23.86
C LEU A 255 2.36 3.92 23.76
N ARG A 256 1.90 4.71 24.74
CA ARG A 256 2.03 6.18 24.70
C ARG A 256 3.48 6.65 24.86
N LYS A 257 4.21 6.13 25.86
CA LYS A 257 5.57 6.61 26.20
C LYS A 257 6.68 5.88 25.45
N ARG A 258 6.76 4.54 25.55
CA ARG A 258 7.88 3.77 24.97
C ARG A 258 7.83 3.76 23.44
N LEU A 259 6.67 3.47 22.86
CA LEU A 259 6.47 3.44 21.41
C LEU A 259 6.15 4.81 20.80
N ARG A 260 5.95 5.84 21.64
CA ARG A 260 5.72 7.24 21.24
C ARG A 260 4.56 7.41 20.26
N TYR A 261 3.45 6.73 20.54
CA TYR A 261 2.25 6.84 19.73
C TYR A 261 1.39 8.03 20.16
N ASP A 262 1.13 8.97 19.27
CA ASP A 262 0.46 10.24 19.58
C ASP A 262 -1.01 10.30 19.13
N GLY A 263 -1.46 9.35 18.32
CA GLY A 263 -2.84 9.29 17.82
C GLY A 263 -3.85 8.78 18.84
N VAL A 264 -5.07 8.50 18.38
CA VAL A 264 -6.18 8.04 19.24
C VAL A 264 -5.94 6.60 19.70
N ILE A 265 -6.15 6.30 20.97
CA ILE A 265 -6.17 4.95 21.52
C ILE A 265 -7.63 4.59 21.81
N VAL A 266 -8.12 3.49 21.25
CA VAL A 266 -9.47 2.97 21.46
C VAL A 266 -9.39 1.58 22.09
N THR A 267 -10.34 1.21 22.94
CA THR A 267 -10.41 -0.17 23.44
C THR A 267 -11.00 -1.10 22.38
N ASP A 268 -10.69 -2.40 22.46
CA ASP A 268 -11.59 -3.41 21.93
C ASP A 268 -12.92 -3.40 22.72
N CYS A 269 -13.91 -4.19 22.28
CA CYS A 269 -15.26 -4.15 22.83
C CYS A 269 -15.29 -4.58 24.30
N LEU A 270 -15.61 -3.63 25.19
CA LEU A 270 -15.68 -3.88 26.64
C LEU A 270 -16.80 -4.84 27.04
N GLU A 271 -17.70 -5.22 26.12
CA GLU A 271 -18.71 -6.24 26.37
C GLU A 271 -18.20 -7.68 26.23
N MET A 272 -16.99 -7.88 25.73
CA MET A 272 -16.35 -9.20 25.67
C MET A 272 -16.12 -9.76 27.08
N ASP A 273 -16.26 -11.07 27.23
CA ASP A 273 -16.26 -11.79 28.52
C ASP A 273 -14.97 -11.53 29.33
N ALA A 274 -13.84 -11.28 28.67
CA ALA A 274 -12.58 -10.91 29.29
C ALA A 274 -12.65 -9.62 30.17
N VAL A 275 -13.61 -8.74 29.92
CA VAL A 275 -13.88 -7.52 30.71
C VAL A 275 -15.23 -7.58 31.39
N SER A 276 -16.28 -7.99 30.67
CA SER A 276 -17.66 -7.92 31.15
C SER A 276 -17.93 -8.86 32.32
N GLU A 277 -17.27 -10.03 32.36
CA GLU A 277 -17.39 -11.02 33.44
C GLU A 277 -16.30 -10.88 34.52
N THR A 278 -15.36 -9.94 34.37
CA THR A 278 -14.29 -9.67 35.34
C THR A 278 -14.57 -8.40 36.15
N VAL A 279 -14.30 -7.23 35.59
CA VAL A 279 -14.49 -5.93 36.25
C VAL A 279 -15.87 -5.32 35.93
N GLY A 280 -16.54 -5.79 34.88
CA GLY A 280 -17.80 -5.26 34.40
C GLY A 280 -17.65 -4.00 33.54
N VAL A 281 -18.51 -3.86 32.52
CA VAL A 281 -18.42 -2.79 31.50
C VAL A 281 -18.35 -1.37 32.07
N PRO A 282 -19.17 -0.98 33.07
CA PRO A 282 -19.14 0.39 33.58
C PRO A 282 -17.82 0.72 34.30
N GLN A 283 -17.30 -0.20 35.12
CA GLN A 283 -16.02 0.00 35.81
C GLN A 283 -14.85 -0.13 34.84
N GLY A 284 -14.93 -1.07 33.90
CA GLY A 284 -13.95 -1.21 32.80
C GLY A 284 -13.81 0.07 31.98
N SER A 285 -14.90 0.81 31.77
CA SER A 285 -14.85 2.11 31.06
C SER A 285 -14.06 3.16 31.84
N VAL A 286 -14.19 3.21 33.17
CA VAL A 286 -13.39 4.10 34.02
C VAL A 286 -11.91 3.69 33.99
N LEU A 287 -11.63 2.39 34.18
CA LEU A 287 -10.26 1.87 34.18
C LEU A 287 -9.56 2.07 32.84
N ALA A 288 -10.27 1.91 31.72
CA ALA A 288 -9.73 2.15 30.38
C ALA A 288 -9.29 3.61 30.20
N LEU A 289 -10.11 4.58 30.63
CA LEU A 289 -9.75 5.99 30.58
C LEU A 289 -8.59 6.32 31.53
N GLN A 290 -8.57 5.72 32.72
CA GLN A 290 -7.45 5.85 33.68
C GLN A 290 -6.14 5.27 33.13
N ALA A 291 -6.20 4.16 32.39
CA ALA A 291 -5.05 3.55 31.74
C ALA A 291 -4.46 4.41 30.63
N GLY A 292 -5.24 5.35 30.08
CA GLY A 292 -4.83 6.29 29.02
C GLY A 292 -5.45 6.02 27.65
N ASN A 293 -6.49 5.18 27.56
CA ASN A 293 -7.29 5.08 26.33
C ASN A 293 -8.06 6.39 26.12
N ASP A 294 -8.16 6.83 24.87
CA ASP A 294 -8.90 8.04 24.52
C ASP A 294 -10.39 7.71 24.24
N VAL A 295 -10.70 6.52 23.70
CA VAL A 295 -12.09 6.12 23.36
C VAL A 295 -12.41 4.74 23.96
N VAL A 296 -13.58 4.60 24.58
CA VAL A 296 -14.11 3.31 25.06
C VAL A 296 -15.17 2.77 24.11
N LEU A 297 -15.06 1.50 23.73
CA LEU A 297 -15.96 0.83 22.79
C LEU A 297 -16.95 -0.10 23.52
N ILE A 298 -18.24 0.12 23.31
CA ILE A 298 -19.34 -0.68 23.88
C ILE A 298 -20.38 -0.99 22.78
N SER A 299 -20.24 -2.15 22.16
CA SER A 299 -20.84 -2.41 20.84
C SER A 299 -22.33 -2.75 20.81
N HIS A 300 -22.97 -3.24 21.89
CA HIS A 300 -24.24 -3.96 21.78
C HIS A 300 -25.37 -3.42 22.66
N THR A 301 -25.15 -3.35 23.97
CA THR A 301 -26.22 -3.33 24.96
C THR A 301 -26.42 -1.93 25.55
N TYR A 302 -27.56 -1.30 25.24
CA TYR A 302 -27.88 0.07 25.67
C TYR A 302 -27.79 0.31 27.18
N GLU A 303 -28.30 -0.62 28.00
CA GLU A 303 -28.21 -0.49 29.46
C GLU A 303 -26.77 -0.46 29.96
N ARG A 304 -25.88 -1.25 29.35
CA ARG A 304 -24.44 -1.23 29.66
C ARG A 304 -23.79 0.07 29.21
N GLN A 305 -24.17 0.58 28.03
CA GLN A 305 -23.71 1.89 27.52
C GLN A 305 -24.10 3.02 28.49
N LYS A 306 -25.37 3.13 28.89
CA LYS A 306 -25.83 4.15 29.85
C LYS A 306 -25.19 4.01 31.22
N ALA A 307 -25.06 2.79 31.73
CA ALA A 307 -24.39 2.54 33.00
C ALA A 307 -22.92 3.00 32.94
N ALA A 308 -22.22 2.77 31.82
CA ALA A 308 -20.86 3.24 31.63
C ALA A 308 -20.76 4.78 31.58
N PHE A 309 -21.66 5.45 30.86
CA PHE A 309 -21.77 6.91 30.87
C PHE A 309 -21.92 7.44 32.32
N SER A 310 -22.92 6.93 33.05
CA SER A 310 -23.15 7.30 34.45
C SER A 310 -21.92 7.08 35.32
N LYS A 311 -21.26 5.92 35.19
CA LYS A 311 -20.09 5.57 36.00
C LYS A 311 -18.90 6.48 35.72
N VAL A 312 -18.64 6.83 34.46
CA VAL A 312 -17.59 7.80 34.10
C VAL A 312 -17.92 9.21 34.60
N TYR A 313 -19.19 9.62 34.57
CA TYR A 313 -19.60 10.90 35.16
C TYR A 313 -19.40 10.95 36.69
N GLU A 314 -19.73 9.86 37.38
CA GLU A 314 -19.46 9.72 38.82
C GLU A 314 -17.96 9.77 39.11
N ALA A 315 -17.15 9.04 38.36
CA ALA A 315 -15.69 9.04 38.50
C ALA A 315 -15.08 10.42 38.26
N LEU A 316 -15.58 11.19 37.28
CA LEU A 316 -15.16 12.56 37.04
C LEU A 316 -15.52 13.47 38.22
N LYS A 317 -16.77 13.42 38.70
CA LYS A 317 -17.21 14.22 39.86
C LYS A 317 -16.47 13.87 41.15
N GLY A 318 -16.12 12.60 41.31
CA GLY A 318 -15.34 12.09 42.44
C GLY A 318 -13.83 12.28 42.32
N ALA A 319 -13.35 13.01 41.31
CA ALA A 319 -11.92 13.26 41.05
C ALA A 319 -11.07 11.96 40.90
N GLN A 320 -11.68 10.88 40.40
CA GLN A 320 -10.99 9.62 40.10
C GLN A 320 -10.37 9.61 38.70
N LEU A 321 -10.76 10.56 37.84
CA LEU A 321 -10.20 10.75 36.51
C LEU A 321 -9.39 12.04 36.46
N ASP A 322 -8.19 11.95 35.89
CA ASP A 322 -7.35 13.13 35.67
C ASP A 322 -7.90 13.99 34.53
N ILE A 323 -8.26 15.24 34.86
CA ILE A 323 -8.93 16.16 33.93
C ILE A 323 -8.02 16.53 32.76
N GLU A 324 -6.72 16.70 32.99
CA GLU A 324 -5.78 17.09 31.93
C GLU A 324 -5.53 15.94 30.94
N SER A 325 -5.49 14.69 31.44
CA SER A 325 -5.48 13.49 30.58
C SER A 325 -6.74 13.38 29.73
N LEU A 326 -7.92 13.66 30.30
CA LEU A 326 -9.17 13.66 29.54
C LEU A 326 -9.22 14.78 28.49
N LYS A 327 -8.77 15.99 28.82
CA LYS A 327 -8.65 17.10 27.84
C LYS A 327 -7.71 16.73 26.70
N SER A 328 -6.59 16.08 27.00
CA SER A 328 -5.65 15.59 25.99
C SER A 328 -6.31 14.54 25.09
N SER A 329 -7.13 13.66 25.66
CA SER A 329 -7.88 12.64 24.92
C SER A 329 -8.92 13.26 23.98
N LEU A 330 -9.71 14.22 24.49
CA LEU A 330 -10.66 14.99 23.68
C LEU A 330 -9.97 15.76 22.55
N ASP A 331 -8.79 16.33 22.80
CA ASP A 331 -8.03 17.04 21.77
C ASP A 331 -7.56 16.10 20.66
N ARG A 332 -7.12 14.87 20.98
CA ARG A 332 -6.77 13.86 19.97
C ARG A 332 -7.99 13.45 19.14
N VAL A 333 -9.13 13.17 19.77
CA VAL A 333 -10.37 12.82 19.07
C VAL A 333 -10.84 13.98 18.18
N ARG A 334 -10.80 15.21 18.69
CA ARG A 334 -11.13 16.43 17.94
C ARG A 334 -10.22 16.59 16.71
N LYS A 335 -8.90 16.46 16.88
CA LYS A 335 -7.93 16.53 15.76
C LYS A 335 -8.19 15.45 14.72
N LEU A 336 -8.55 14.23 15.14
CA LEU A 336 -8.93 13.16 14.22
C LEU A 336 -10.18 13.54 13.41
N LYS A 337 -11.23 14.05 14.08
CA LYS A 337 -12.45 14.50 13.41
C LYS A 337 -12.18 15.65 12.45
N GLU A 338 -11.42 16.67 12.85
CA GLU A 338 -11.10 17.83 12.00
C GLU A 338 -10.23 17.48 10.79
N ARG A 339 -9.40 16.43 10.91
CA ARG A 339 -8.60 15.94 9.79
C ARG A 339 -9.47 15.30 8.70
N LEU A 340 -10.59 14.68 9.06
CA LEU A 340 -11.35 13.80 8.17
C LEU A 340 -12.75 14.31 7.81
N LEU A 341 -13.38 15.09 8.69
CA LEU A 341 -14.82 15.33 8.66
C LEU A 341 -15.15 16.82 8.65
N SER A 342 -16.15 17.18 7.86
CA SER A 342 -16.84 18.46 7.92
C SER A 342 -18.33 18.24 7.73
N TRP A 343 -19.18 19.13 8.27
CA TRP A 343 -20.63 19.02 8.06
C TRP A 343 -21.02 19.09 6.58
N ASP A 344 -20.31 19.91 5.81
CA ASP A 344 -20.52 20.06 4.36
C ASP A 344 -20.23 18.77 3.59
N SER A 345 -19.29 17.94 4.05
CA SER A 345 -18.94 16.67 3.40
C SER A 345 -19.83 15.52 3.84
N VAL A 346 -20.09 15.37 5.15
CA VAL A 346 -20.80 14.19 5.69
C VAL A 346 -22.32 14.21 5.47
N LEU A 347 -22.91 15.39 5.22
CA LEU A 347 -24.34 15.53 4.93
C LEU A 347 -24.66 15.40 3.43
N VAL A 348 -23.64 15.31 2.58
CA VAL A 348 -23.81 15.00 1.16
C VAL A 348 -23.67 13.49 1.00
N PRO A 349 -24.69 12.77 0.52
CA PRO A 349 -24.58 11.34 0.25
C PRO A 349 -23.44 11.03 -0.72
N GLY A 350 -22.70 9.96 -0.44
CA GLY A 350 -21.62 9.49 -1.32
C GLY A 350 -22.13 8.92 -2.64
N ASP A 351 -21.21 8.76 -3.60
CA ASP A 351 -21.50 8.15 -4.90
C ASP A 351 -21.56 6.62 -4.78
N LEU A 352 -22.77 6.06 -4.76
CA LEU A 352 -22.98 4.60 -4.66
C LEU A 352 -22.43 3.83 -5.86
N SER A 353 -22.15 4.46 -7.01
CA SER A 353 -21.54 3.77 -8.16
C SER A 353 -20.11 3.28 -7.89
N ARG A 354 -19.50 3.77 -6.81
CA ARG A 354 -18.20 3.29 -6.31
C ARG A 354 -18.28 1.94 -5.62
N VAL A 355 -19.41 1.64 -4.99
CA VAL A 355 -19.62 0.38 -4.27
C VAL A 355 -19.85 -0.74 -5.28
N GLY A 356 -19.01 -1.77 -5.27
CA GLY A 356 -19.13 -2.87 -6.24
C GLY A 356 -18.73 -2.50 -7.67
N SER A 357 -17.97 -1.41 -7.86
CA SER A 357 -17.59 -0.90 -9.18
C SER A 357 -16.88 -1.94 -10.06
N THR A 358 -16.89 -1.73 -11.38
CA THR A 358 -16.23 -2.65 -12.33
C THR A 358 -14.72 -2.74 -12.06
N GLU A 359 -14.12 -1.61 -11.66
CA GLU A 359 -12.72 -1.50 -11.27
C GLU A 359 -12.41 -2.35 -10.03
N HIS A 360 -13.28 -2.30 -9.02
CA HIS A 360 -13.15 -3.09 -7.78
C HIS A 360 -13.31 -4.58 -8.03
N GLN A 361 -14.31 -4.97 -8.84
CA GLN A 361 -14.52 -6.36 -9.22
C GLN A 361 -13.34 -6.92 -10.03
N LYS A 362 -12.76 -6.10 -10.91
CA LYS A 362 -11.55 -6.46 -11.66
C LYS A 362 -10.35 -6.63 -10.73
N LEU A 363 -10.13 -5.70 -9.80
CA LEU A 363 -9.07 -5.79 -8.80
C LEU A 363 -9.21 -7.08 -7.96
N SER A 364 -10.41 -7.33 -7.45
CA SER A 364 -10.75 -8.55 -6.70
C SER A 364 -10.34 -9.80 -7.49
N ARG A 365 -10.87 -9.97 -8.71
CA ARG A 365 -10.56 -11.13 -9.56
C ARG A 365 -9.06 -11.29 -9.82
N GLN A 366 -8.37 -10.20 -10.14
CA GLN A 366 -6.94 -10.23 -10.43
C GLN A 366 -6.09 -10.65 -9.22
N LEU A 367 -6.48 -10.23 -8.01
CA LEU A 367 -5.77 -10.59 -6.80
C LEU A 367 -6.09 -12.02 -6.36
N TYR A 368 -7.35 -12.46 -6.42
CA TYR A 368 -7.71 -13.82 -6.05
C TYR A 368 -7.02 -14.88 -6.92
N ASP A 369 -6.78 -14.61 -8.20
CA ASP A 369 -5.98 -15.50 -9.06
C ASP A 369 -4.55 -15.73 -8.53
N ARG A 370 -4.03 -14.82 -7.72
CA ARG A 370 -2.67 -14.89 -7.16
C ARG A 370 -2.63 -15.51 -5.76
N ILE A 371 -3.78 -15.82 -5.16
CA ILE A 371 -3.87 -16.22 -3.74
C ILE A 371 -3.69 -17.71 -3.51
N PRO A 372 -4.46 -18.64 -4.14
CA PRO A 372 -4.41 -20.04 -3.78
C PRO A 372 -2.98 -20.57 -3.82
N THR A 373 -2.53 -21.17 -2.72
CA THR A 373 -1.17 -21.69 -2.61
C THR A 373 -1.20 -23.19 -2.75
N MET A 374 -0.47 -23.69 -3.74
CA MET A 374 -0.19 -25.11 -3.89
C MET A 374 0.87 -25.51 -2.85
N VAL A 375 0.49 -26.15 -1.77
CA VAL A 375 1.45 -26.56 -0.73
C VAL A 375 2.11 -27.89 -1.13
N ARG A 376 1.33 -28.84 -1.63
CA ARG A 376 1.81 -30.14 -2.13
C ARG A 376 1.09 -30.55 -3.40
N ASN A 377 1.83 -31.21 -4.28
CA ASN A 377 1.33 -31.85 -5.49
C ASN A 377 2.28 -33.00 -5.90
N ARG A 378 2.58 -33.91 -4.96
CA ARG A 378 3.67 -34.91 -5.09
C ARG A 378 3.45 -35.90 -6.24
N VAL A 379 2.20 -36.19 -6.54
CA VAL A 379 1.79 -37.12 -7.60
C VAL A 379 1.28 -36.39 -8.86
N ASN A 380 1.47 -35.07 -8.94
CA ASN A 380 1.02 -34.23 -10.06
C ASN A 380 -0.48 -34.36 -10.40
N THR A 381 -1.35 -34.49 -9.40
CA THR A 381 -2.81 -34.53 -9.59
C THR A 381 -3.33 -33.23 -10.22
N ILE A 382 -2.79 -32.08 -9.81
CA ILE A 382 -3.17 -30.77 -10.38
C ILE A 382 -2.18 -30.39 -11.50
N PRO A 383 -2.65 -29.95 -12.69
CA PRO A 383 -4.04 -29.70 -13.05
C PRO A 383 -4.82 -30.97 -13.44
N ILE A 384 -6.07 -31.08 -12.97
CA ILE A 384 -6.97 -32.15 -13.40
C ILE A 384 -7.50 -31.86 -14.81
N GLN A 385 -7.63 -32.90 -15.62
CA GLN A 385 -8.19 -32.83 -16.97
C GLN A 385 -9.65 -33.29 -16.93
N SER A 386 -10.60 -32.36 -17.06
CA SER A 386 -12.03 -32.64 -16.92
C SER A 386 -12.53 -33.74 -17.87
N SER A 387 -11.99 -33.80 -19.09
CA SER A 387 -12.32 -34.79 -20.12
C SER A 387 -12.04 -36.23 -19.72
N ASN A 388 -11.18 -36.46 -18.73
CA ASN A 388 -10.78 -37.79 -18.28
C ASN A 388 -11.61 -38.29 -17.08
N LEU A 389 -12.51 -37.47 -16.54
CA LEU A 389 -13.29 -37.77 -15.34
C LEU A 389 -14.76 -37.97 -15.71
N LYS A 390 -15.37 -39.10 -15.31
CA LYS A 390 -16.81 -39.30 -15.45
C LYS A 390 -17.55 -38.64 -14.31
N GLU A 391 -17.05 -38.74 -13.08
CA GLU A 391 -17.68 -38.14 -11.88
C GLU A 391 -16.63 -37.47 -10.97
N ILE A 392 -16.94 -36.26 -10.51
CA ILE A 392 -16.25 -35.60 -9.39
C ILE A 392 -17.16 -35.66 -8.15
N LEU A 393 -16.62 -36.18 -7.04
CA LEU A 393 -17.27 -36.09 -5.73
C LEU A 393 -16.64 -34.95 -4.94
N PHE A 394 -17.41 -33.93 -4.63
CA PHE A 394 -17.03 -32.85 -3.75
C PHE A 394 -17.59 -33.09 -2.34
N LEU A 395 -16.70 -33.14 -1.35
CA LEU A 395 -17.04 -33.28 0.07
C LEU A 395 -16.72 -31.95 0.77
N GLY A 396 -17.73 -31.17 1.15
CA GLY A 396 -17.55 -29.90 1.86
C GLY A 396 -17.85 -30.06 3.36
N ALA A 397 -16.95 -29.62 4.24
CA ALA A 397 -17.20 -29.68 5.68
C ALA A 397 -18.35 -28.75 6.10
N HIS A 398 -19.17 -29.18 7.07
CA HIS A 398 -20.01 -28.27 7.83
C HIS A 398 -19.13 -27.32 8.65
N VAL A 399 -19.41 -26.02 8.59
CA VAL A 399 -18.64 -24.98 9.30
C VAL A 399 -19.54 -24.34 10.36
N PRO A 400 -19.19 -24.42 11.66
CA PRO A 400 -19.97 -23.78 12.71
C PRO A 400 -19.85 -22.26 12.63
N LEU A 401 -20.92 -21.55 12.97
CA LEU A 401 -20.90 -20.09 13.13
C LEU A 401 -20.08 -19.74 14.40
N THR A 402 -19.19 -18.75 14.30
CA THR A 402 -18.42 -18.23 15.43
C THR A 402 -18.84 -16.79 15.74
N ARG A 403 -18.60 -16.30 16.97
CA ARG A 403 -18.90 -14.90 17.33
C ARG A 403 -17.99 -13.88 16.63
N ALA A 404 -16.80 -14.31 16.20
CA ALA A 404 -15.82 -13.45 15.54
C ALA A 404 -16.09 -13.27 14.03
N ILE A 405 -16.71 -14.26 13.38
CA ILE A 405 -16.90 -14.31 11.93
C ILE A 405 -18.40 -14.33 11.59
N ASP A 406 -18.90 -13.22 11.02
CA ASP A 406 -20.30 -13.04 10.61
C ASP A 406 -20.55 -13.40 9.13
N SER A 407 -20.00 -14.53 8.65
CA SER A 407 -19.98 -14.86 7.22
C SER A 407 -21.06 -15.86 6.76
N GLU A 408 -20.96 -16.28 5.49
CA GLU A 408 -21.89 -17.17 4.78
C GLU A 408 -22.23 -18.45 5.55
N LYS A 409 -23.54 -18.78 5.65
CA LYS A 409 -24.06 -19.97 6.36
C LYS A 409 -23.64 -21.30 5.72
N GLU A 410 -23.44 -21.30 4.39
CA GLU A 410 -23.07 -22.48 3.61
C GLU A 410 -21.82 -22.18 2.77
N PRO A 411 -20.64 -22.08 3.40
CA PRO A 411 -19.45 -21.51 2.76
C PRO A 411 -19.02 -22.29 1.51
N PHE A 412 -19.19 -23.61 1.48
CA PHE A 412 -18.77 -24.45 0.36
C PHE A 412 -19.73 -24.47 -0.84
N ASN A 413 -20.92 -23.85 -0.76
CA ASN A 413 -21.83 -23.82 -1.91
C ASN A 413 -21.19 -23.09 -3.11
N SER A 414 -20.50 -21.97 -2.87
CA SER A 414 -19.79 -21.25 -3.93
C SER A 414 -18.66 -22.08 -4.58
N PHE A 415 -17.99 -22.93 -3.80
CA PHE A 415 -17.01 -23.90 -4.33
C PHE A 415 -17.68 -24.92 -5.25
N TYR A 416 -18.78 -25.51 -4.80
CA TYR A 416 -19.56 -26.44 -5.61
C TYR A 416 -20.04 -25.80 -6.92
N GLN A 417 -20.57 -24.58 -6.88
CA GLN A 417 -20.99 -23.85 -8.08
C GLN A 417 -19.82 -23.62 -9.05
N ALA A 418 -18.63 -23.29 -8.54
CA ALA A 418 -17.44 -23.13 -9.37
C ALA A 418 -17.01 -24.46 -10.02
N LEU A 419 -17.08 -25.59 -9.29
CA LEU A 419 -16.79 -26.93 -9.85
C LEU A 419 -17.77 -27.32 -10.95
N VAL A 420 -19.08 -27.12 -10.76
CA VAL A 420 -20.12 -27.48 -11.74
C VAL A 420 -19.93 -26.77 -13.08
N LYS A 421 -19.43 -25.52 -13.06
CA LYS A 421 -19.08 -24.78 -14.30
C LYS A 421 -17.97 -25.46 -15.11
N ARG A 422 -17.11 -26.26 -14.47
CA ARG A 422 -15.97 -26.95 -15.09
C ARG A 422 -16.26 -28.41 -15.39
N HIS A 423 -17.11 -29.04 -14.59
CA HIS A 423 -17.50 -30.44 -14.75
C HIS A 423 -18.95 -30.63 -14.28
N CYS A 424 -19.85 -30.85 -15.24
CA CYS A 424 -21.29 -30.89 -14.99
C CYS A 424 -21.76 -32.11 -14.18
N ASN A 425 -20.98 -33.20 -14.16
CA ASN A 425 -21.26 -34.38 -13.33
C ASN A 425 -20.44 -34.32 -12.02
N THR A 426 -20.59 -33.21 -11.30
CA THR A 426 -20.07 -33.02 -9.95
C THR A 426 -21.18 -33.25 -8.94
N ARG A 427 -20.95 -34.13 -7.97
CA ARG A 427 -21.86 -34.35 -6.84
C ARG A 427 -21.29 -33.72 -5.58
N CYS A 428 -22.12 -33.04 -4.80
CA CYS A 428 -21.73 -32.43 -3.53
C CYS A 428 -22.35 -33.18 -2.35
N ILE A 429 -21.55 -33.45 -1.32
CA ILE A 429 -22.02 -33.88 0.00
C ILE A 429 -21.45 -32.91 1.02
N VAL A 430 -22.31 -32.28 1.81
CA VAL A 430 -21.88 -31.56 3.01
C VAL A 430 -21.78 -32.58 4.14
N TYR A 431 -20.59 -32.71 4.73
CA TYR A 431 -20.33 -33.70 5.77
C TYR A 431 -20.11 -33.04 7.14
N ASP A 432 -20.54 -33.73 8.17
CA ASP A 432 -20.47 -33.37 9.58
C ASP A 432 -20.16 -34.62 10.44
N GLU A 433 -20.23 -34.48 11.76
CA GLU A 433 -20.01 -35.57 12.72
C GLU A 433 -21.05 -36.71 12.66
N ASN A 434 -22.23 -36.46 12.07
CA ASN A 434 -23.34 -37.42 11.98
C ASN A 434 -23.46 -38.05 10.57
N THR A 435 -22.58 -37.68 9.65
CA THR A 435 -22.64 -38.13 8.27
C THR A 435 -22.37 -39.64 8.17
N PRO A 436 -23.21 -40.41 7.45
CA PRO A 436 -22.99 -41.85 7.24
C PRO A 436 -21.66 -42.19 6.54
N ASP A 437 -21.28 -43.45 6.55
CA ASP A 437 -20.07 -43.93 5.85
C ASP A 437 -20.09 -43.59 4.35
N LEU A 438 -19.13 -42.78 3.92
CA LEU A 438 -18.96 -42.31 2.54
C LEU A 438 -18.07 -43.22 1.69
N THR A 439 -17.62 -44.37 2.21
CA THR A 439 -16.63 -45.22 1.55
C THR A 439 -17.03 -45.64 0.12
N GLU A 440 -18.28 -46.03 -0.10
CA GLU A 440 -18.75 -46.45 -1.44
C GLU A 440 -18.86 -45.26 -2.41
N ASP A 441 -19.31 -44.10 -1.92
CA ASP A 441 -19.34 -42.85 -2.69
C ASP A 441 -17.92 -42.48 -3.17
N ILE A 442 -16.94 -42.56 -2.27
CA ILE A 442 -15.53 -42.25 -2.50
C ILE A 442 -14.90 -43.21 -3.53
N ARG A 443 -15.16 -44.52 -3.42
CA ARG A 443 -14.62 -45.53 -4.36
C ARG A 443 -15.18 -45.37 -5.77
N LYS A 444 -16.46 -44.99 -5.88
CA LYS A 444 -17.15 -44.82 -7.16
C LYS A 444 -16.59 -43.63 -7.94
N ALA A 445 -16.37 -42.50 -7.28
CA ALA A 445 -15.90 -41.26 -7.90
C ALA A 445 -14.58 -41.46 -8.65
N ASP A 446 -14.37 -40.72 -9.74
CA ASP A 446 -13.08 -40.74 -10.43
C ASP A 446 -12.08 -39.81 -9.76
N CYS A 447 -12.55 -38.67 -9.23
CA CYS A 447 -11.79 -37.73 -8.43
C CYS A 447 -12.61 -37.26 -7.24
N VAL A 448 -11.98 -37.21 -6.06
CA VAL A 448 -12.58 -36.64 -4.85
C VAL A 448 -11.91 -35.31 -4.51
N ILE A 449 -12.70 -34.25 -4.36
CA ILE A 449 -12.22 -32.96 -3.85
C ILE A 449 -12.80 -32.79 -2.45
N ILE A 450 -11.95 -32.60 -1.44
CA ILE A 450 -12.39 -32.39 -0.06
C ILE A 450 -12.12 -30.93 0.32
N GLY A 451 -13.16 -30.21 0.73
CA GLY A 451 -13.06 -28.90 1.35
C GLY A 451 -12.98 -29.03 2.87
N THR A 452 -11.85 -28.65 3.46
CA THR A 452 -11.66 -28.60 4.92
C THR A 452 -11.69 -27.16 5.41
N ALA A 453 -12.16 -26.96 6.63
CA ALA A 453 -12.23 -25.66 7.28
C ALA A 453 -11.80 -25.83 8.73
N ASN A 454 -10.56 -25.48 9.05
CA ASN A 454 -9.99 -25.60 10.40
C ASN A 454 -10.06 -27.05 10.92
N ALA A 455 -9.78 -28.04 10.05
CA ALA A 455 -9.80 -29.46 10.41
C ALA A 455 -8.88 -29.81 11.58
N ASN A 456 -7.82 -29.02 11.81
CA ASN A 456 -6.95 -29.18 12.98
C ASN A 456 -7.69 -28.99 14.33
N PHE A 457 -8.85 -28.32 14.33
CA PHE A 457 -9.73 -28.16 15.49
C PHE A 457 -10.96 -29.09 15.47
N HIS A 458 -11.20 -29.80 14.36
CA HIS A 458 -12.43 -30.54 14.11
C HIS A 458 -12.14 -31.99 13.68
N PRO A 459 -12.04 -32.94 14.64
CA PRO A 459 -11.62 -34.32 14.37
C PRO A 459 -12.45 -35.07 13.32
N PHE A 460 -13.75 -34.76 13.18
CA PHE A 460 -14.60 -35.38 12.16
C PHE A 460 -14.08 -35.14 10.73
N GLN A 461 -13.49 -33.96 10.46
CA GLN A 461 -12.90 -33.66 9.16
C GLN A 461 -11.66 -34.50 8.89
N VAL A 462 -10.81 -34.70 9.90
CA VAL A 462 -9.60 -35.55 9.80
C VAL A 462 -9.99 -36.99 9.46
N ASN A 463 -11.05 -37.52 10.07
CA ASN A 463 -11.54 -38.87 9.80
C ASN A 463 -12.02 -39.04 8.35
N VAL A 464 -12.74 -38.05 7.81
CA VAL A 464 -13.18 -38.05 6.41
C VAL A 464 -11.98 -37.98 5.46
N VAL A 465 -10.98 -37.13 5.74
CA VAL A 465 -9.75 -37.05 4.93
C VAL A 465 -9.01 -38.39 4.90
N HIS A 466 -8.86 -39.07 6.05
CA HIS A 466 -8.25 -40.41 6.10
C HIS A 466 -9.07 -41.46 5.33
N THR A 467 -10.40 -41.38 5.40
CA THR A 467 -11.29 -42.28 4.65
C THR A 467 -11.13 -42.10 3.15
N VAL A 468 -11.04 -40.85 2.69
CA VAL A 468 -10.75 -40.54 1.28
C VAL A 468 -9.36 -41.01 0.88
N GLN A 469 -8.34 -40.71 1.68
CA GLN A 469 -6.96 -41.11 1.39
C GLN A 469 -6.80 -42.63 1.23
N LYS A 470 -7.57 -43.43 1.99
CA LYS A 470 -7.53 -44.90 1.91
C LYS A 470 -8.28 -45.47 0.71
N ASN A 471 -9.33 -44.81 0.23
CA ASN A 471 -10.30 -45.41 -0.70
C ASN A 471 -10.43 -44.70 -2.06
N ALA A 472 -10.01 -43.44 -2.19
CA ALA A 472 -10.15 -42.68 -3.43
C ALA A 472 -9.10 -43.09 -4.47
N LYS A 473 -9.51 -43.09 -5.74
CA LYS A 473 -8.61 -43.33 -6.89
C LYS A 473 -7.60 -42.18 -7.05
N GLN A 474 -8.08 -40.95 -6.89
CA GLN A 474 -7.30 -39.72 -6.82
C GLN A 474 -8.08 -38.72 -5.97
N PHE A 475 -7.38 -37.84 -5.26
CA PHE A 475 -8.04 -36.81 -4.47
C PHE A 475 -7.20 -35.55 -4.30
N ILE A 476 -7.89 -34.46 -3.96
CA ILE A 476 -7.33 -33.14 -3.65
C ILE A 476 -7.95 -32.68 -2.34
N VAL A 477 -7.13 -32.23 -1.40
CA VAL A 477 -7.60 -31.55 -0.19
C VAL A 477 -7.42 -30.05 -0.35
N VAL A 478 -8.48 -29.29 -0.08
CA VAL A 478 -8.55 -27.84 -0.19
C VAL A 478 -8.93 -27.26 1.17
N ALA A 479 -7.98 -26.63 1.87
CA ALA A 479 -8.28 -25.95 3.13
C ALA A 479 -8.67 -24.48 2.87
N VAL A 480 -9.84 -24.09 3.36
CA VAL A 480 -10.45 -22.78 3.05
C VAL A 480 -10.46 -21.79 4.22
N MET A 481 -9.81 -22.14 5.33
CA MET A 481 -9.59 -21.24 6.46
C MET A 481 -8.09 -21.20 6.79
N ASN A 482 -7.70 -21.59 8.00
CA ASN A 482 -6.30 -21.65 8.37
C ASN A 482 -5.56 -22.65 7.46
N PRO A 483 -4.33 -22.33 7.04
CA PRO A 483 -3.56 -23.20 6.15
C PRO A 483 -3.00 -24.45 6.86
N TYR A 484 -3.18 -24.58 8.18
CA TYR A 484 -2.53 -25.56 9.03
C TYR A 484 -3.14 -26.97 8.96
N ASP A 485 -4.33 -27.16 8.38
CA ASP A 485 -5.05 -28.45 8.42
C ASP A 485 -4.20 -29.66 8.03
N LEU A 486 -3.28 -29.50 7.07
CA LEU A 486 -2.34 -30.53 6.63
C LEU A 486 -1.49 -31.13 7.77
N MET A 487 -1.27 -30.41 8.87
CA MET A 487 -0.55 -30.94 10.04
C MET A 487 -1.26 -32.13 10.68
N ALA A 488 -2.59 -32.23 10.54
CA ALA A 488 -3.40 -33.33 11.09
C ALA A 488 -3.38 -34.58 10.19
N PHE A 489 -2.97 -34.45 8.93
CA PHE A 489 -2.89 -35.54 7.94
C PHE A 489 -1.65 -35.38 7.04
N PRO A 490 -0.43 -35.48 7.61
CA PRO A 490 0.82 -35.10 6.94
C PRO A 490 1.23 -36.04 5.81
N THR A 491 0.48 -37.11 5.54
CA THR A 491 0.71 -38.06 4.44
C THR A 491 -0.04 -37.70 3.16
N VAL A 492 -0.90 -36.67 3.16
CA VAL A 492 -1.62 -36.21 1.95
C VAL A 492 -0.66 -35.65 0.90
N ASP A 493 -0.80 -36.14 -0.34
CA ASP A 493 0.10 -35.82 -1.46
C ASP A 493 -0.27 -34.57 -2.25
N THR A 494 -1.56 -34.21 -2.30
CA THR A 494 -2.07 -33.03 -3.01
C THR A 494 -2.91 -32.18 -2.07
N TYR A 495 -2.39 -31.00 -1.72
CA TYR A 495 -3.00 -30.08 -0.75
C TYR A 495 -2.82 -28.63 -1.21
N ILE A 496 -3.92 -27.90 -1.24
CA ILE A 496 -4.04 -26.49 -1.65
C ILE A 496 -4.71 -25.72 -0.51
N VAL A 497 -4.29 -24.48 -0.30
CA VAL A 497 -4.93 -23.55 0.66
C VAL A 497 -5.50 -22.35 -0.06
N THR A 498 -6.69 -21.90 0.33
CA THR A 498 -7.35 -20.70 -0.21
C THR A 498 -7.39 -19.55 0.77
N TYR A 499 -7.06 -19.80 2.04
CA TYR A 499 -6.99 -18.83 3.15
C TYR A 499 -8.32 -18.23 3.60
N GLU A 500 -9.36 -18.36 2.79
CA GLU A 500 -10.70 -17.88 3.07
C GLU A 500 -11.71 -18.64 2.19
N TYR A 501 -12.95 -18.73 2.66
CA TYR A 501 -14.04 -19.42 1.98
C TYR A 501 -14.97 -18.48 1.20
N THR A 502 -14.43 -17.34 0.76
CA THR A 502 -15.21 -16.40 -0.04
C THR A 502 -15.44 -16.94 -1.46
N PRO A 503 -16.57 -16.60 -2.11
CA PRO A 503 -16.85 -17.04 -3.47
C PRO A 503 -15.71 -16.81 -4.49
N PRO A 504 -15.04 -15.65 -4.53
CA PRO A 504 -13.91 -15.47 -5.45
C PRO A 504 -12.67 -16.29 -5.08
N ALA A 505 -12.41 -16.57 -3.80
CA ALA A 505 -11.32 -17.45 -3.39
C ALA A 505 -11.57 -18.90 -3.86
N HIS A 506 -12.81 -19.36 -3.74
CA HIS A 506 -13.24 -20.66 -4.25
C HIS A 506 -13.14 -20.75 -5.78
N GLU A 507 -13.62 -19.74 -6.52
CA GLU A 507 -13.49 -19.69 -7.98
C GLU A 507 -12.01 -19.70 -8.41
N ALA A 508 -11.13 -18.96 -7.72
CA ALA A 508 -9.69 -18.98 -8.00
C ALA A 508 -9.06 -20.35 -7.70
N ALA A 509 -9.46 -21.02 -6.62
CA ALA A 509 -8.99 -22.36 -6.28
C ALA A 509 -9.39 -23.38 -7.36
N VAL A 510 -10.63 -23.32 -7.84
CA VAL A 510 -11.10 -24.15 -8.95
C VAL A 510 -10.29 -23.88 -10.21
N ARG A 511 -10.04 -22.61 -10.55
CA ARG A 511 -9.18 -22.26 -11.70
C ARG A 511 -7.77 -22.83 -11.59
N VAL A 512 -7.19 -22.87 -10.40
CA VAL A 512 -5.90 -23.53 -10.15
C VAL A 512 -6.00 -25.04 -10.32
N ILE A 513 -7.04 -25.67 -9.76
CA ILE A 513 -7.27 -27.12 -9.85
C ILE A 513 -7.37 -27.59 -11.31
N PHE A 514 -8.03 -26.81 -12.17
CA PHE A 514 -8.16 -27.10 -13.60
C PHE A 514 -7.05 -26.52 -14.50
N GLY A 515 -6.08 -25.80 -13.93
CA GLY A 515 -4.90 -25.31 -14.65
C GLY A 515 -5.07 -24.01 -15.44
N ASP A 516 -6.16 -23.26 -15.24
CA ASP A 516 -6.38 -21.95 -15.85
C ASP A 516 -5.41 -20.88 -15.33
N VAL A 517 -4.90 -21.07 -14.11
CA VAL A 517 -4.05 -20.12 -13.39
C VAL A 517 -2.91 -20.85 -12.71
N LYS A 518 -1.70 -20.28 -12.77
CA LYS A 518 -0.54 -20.77 -12.03
C LYS A 518 -0.46 -20.09 -10.66
N THR A 519 -0.16 -20.87 -9.62
CA THR A 519 0.01 -20.35 -8.27
C THR A 519 1.36 -19.63 -8.14
N HIS A 520 1.33 -18.37 -7.72
CA HIS A 520 2.55 -17.56 -7.47
C HIS A 520 2.70 -17.16 -6.00
N SER A 521 1.68 -17.43 -5.17
CA SER A 521 1.73 -17.19 -3.74
C SER A 521 2.67 -18.16 -3.03
N VAL A 522 3.19 -17.69 -1.89
CA VAL A 522 4.03 -18.46 -0.99
C VAL A 522 3.31 -18.57 0.33
N LEU A 523 3.39 -19.70 1.02
CA LEU A 523 2.85 -19.81 2.37
C LEU A 523 3.43 -18.69 3.26
N PRO A 524 2.58 -17.85 3.88
CA PRO A 524 3.04 -16.80 4.80
C PRO A 524 3.25 -17.33 6.22
N VAL A 525 3.12 -18.65 6.42
CA VAL A 525 3.25 -19.36 7.68
C VAL A 525 3.94 -20.72 7.48
N THR A 526 4.46 -21.29 8.55
CA THR A 526 5.04 -22.63 8.58
C THR A 526 3.98 -23.62 9.05
N ILE A 527 3.71 -24.66 8.26
CA ILE A 527 2.84 -25.76 8.67
C ILE A 527 3.70 -26.78 9.45
N PRO A 528 3.40 -27.06 10.73
CA PRO A 528 4.14 -28.05 11.51
C PRO A 528 4.12 -29.44 10.85
N ASN A 529 5.20 -30.20 11.00
CA ASN A 529 5.35 -31.58 10.50
C ASN A 529 5.23 -31.72 8.97
N VAL A 530 5.41 -30.63 8.21
CA VAL A 530 5.35 -30.60 6.75
C VAL A 530 6.63 -29.99 6.20
N GLU A 531 7.28 -30.67 5.25
CA GLU A 531 8.45 -30.15 4.53
C GLU A 531 8.12 -28.79 3.88
N LYS A 532 9.00 -27.80 4.06
CA LYS A 532 8.84 -26.49 3.42
C LYS A 532 8.96 -26.63 1.91
N ARG A 533 7.90 -26.27 1.18
CA ARG A 533 8.00 -26.04 -0.26
C ARG A 533 8.82 -24.78 -0.50
N LEU A 534 10.06 -24.94 -0.97
CA LEU A 534 10.95 -23.83 -1.33
C LEU A 534 10.54 -23.30 -2.70
N LEU A 535 9.66 -22.31 -2.75
CA LEU A 535 9.70 -21.34 -3.86
C LEU A 535 10.86 -20.38 -3.59
N PRO A 536 11.67 -19.98 -4.59
CA PRO A 536 12.72 -19.00 -4.37
C PRO A 536 12.09 -17.69 -3.88
N ARG A 537 12.30 -17.37 -2.60
CA ARG A 537 11.98 -16.04 -2.03
C ARG A 537 13.16 -15.12 -2.37
N TRP A 538 12.91 -14.16 -3.26
CA TRP A 538 13.86 -13.09 -3.52
C TRP A 538 13.83 -12.07 -2.39
N THR A 539 15.00 -11.68 -1.93
CA THR A 539 15.18 -10.63 -0.92
C THR A 539 15.93 -9.46 -1.54
N ALA A 540 15.38 -8.26 -1.37
CA ALA A 540 16.06 -7.02 -1.73
C ALA A 540 17.04 -6.63 -0.61
N GLU A 541 18.32 -6.49 -0.96
CA GLU A 541 19.40 -6.01 -0.10
C GLU A 541 19.68 -4.53 -0.41
N ASP A 542 20.05 -3.72 0.58
CA ASP A 542 20.48 -2.34 0.32
C ASP A 542 21.77 -2.36 -0.54
N TYR A 543 21.80 -1.53 -1.58
CA TYR A 543 22.97 -1.34 -2.44
C TYR A 543 24.07 -0.54 -1.71
N CYS A 544 25.31 -0.96 -1.87
CA CYS A 544 26.49 -0.21 -1.44
C CYS A 544 27.46 0.06 -2.61
N SER A 545 28.42 0.97 -2.44
CA SER A 545 29.40 1.30 -3.48
C SER A 545 30.24 0.09 -3.95
N GLY A 546 30.39 -0.93 -3.11
CA GLY A 546 31.05 -2.19 -3.47
C GLY A 546 30.30 -3.03 -4.51
N ASP A 547 29.02 -2.73 -4.74
CA ASP A 547 28.16 -3.45 -5.68
C ASP A 547 28.20 -2.89 -7.10
N LEU A 548 28.87 -1.75 -7.31
CA LEU A 548 28.89 -1.01 -8.57
C LEU A 548 29.28 -1.90 -9.76
N GLU A 549 30.29 -2.76 -9.60
CA GLU A 549 30.74 -3.64 -10.69
C GLU A 549 29.63 -4.60 -11.12
N GLY A 550 29.02 -5.31 -10.17
CA GLY A 550 27.97 -6.28 -10.48
C GLY A 550 26.68 -5.64 -11.00
N VAL A 551 26.36 -4.42 -10.54
CA VAL A 551 25.22 -3.65 -11.09
C VAL A 551 25.52 -3.14 -12.50
N PHE A 552 26.76 -2.74 -12.79
CA PHE A 552 27.15 -2.32 -14.13
C PHE A 552 27.22 -3.50 -15.10
N GLU A 553 27.70 -4.67 -14.68
CA GLU A 553 27.58 -5.91 -15.46
C GLU A 553 26.12 -6.23 -15.79
N LEU A 554 25.21 -6.05 -14.83
CA LEU A 554 23.78 -6.20 -15.05
C LEU A 554 23.24 -5.19 -16.08
N TRP A 555 23.70 -3.92 -16.07
CA TRP A 555 23.36 -2.96 -17.12
C TRP A 555 23.80 -3.45 -18.49
N GLN A 556 25.03 -3.96 -18.61
CA GLN A 556 25.55 -4.45 -19.89
C GLN A 556 24.72 -5.62 -20.44
N ASP A 557 24.32 -6.55 -19.58
CA ASP A 557 23.48 -7.72 -19.92
C ASP A 557 22.04 -7.33 -20.30
N THR A 558 21.51 -6.25 -19.72
CA THR A 558 20.09 -5.87 -19.87
C THR A 558 19.86 -4.77 -20.92
N LEU A 559 20.60 -3.68 -20.83
CA LEU A 559 20.40 -2.45 -21.61
C LEU A 559 21.61 -2.10 -22.48
N GLY A 560 22.79 -2.66 -22.21
CA GLY A 560 24.06 -2.25 -22.82
C GLY A 560 24.11 -2.35 -24.35
N LYS A 561 23.32 -3.24 -24.96
CA LYS A 561 23.22 -3.33 -26.43
C LYS A 561 22.56 -2.10 -27.05
N ASP A 562 21.46 -1.63 -26.46
CA ASP A 562 20.68 -0.50 -26.99
C ASP A 562 21.12 0.85 -26.40
N TRP A 563 21.74 0.80 -25.21
CA TRP A 563 22.16 1.95 -24.39
C TRP A 563 23.60 1.73 -23.88
N PRO A 564 24.60 1.60 -24.76
CA PRO A 564 25.98 1.45 -24.34
C PRO A 564 26.42 2.67 -23.52
N LEU A 565 26.99 2.39 -22.35
CA LEU A 565 27.35 3.38 -21.34
C LEU A 565 28.65 2.95 -20.66
N THR A 566 29.52 3.91 -20.34
CA THR A 566 30.73 3.65 -19.55
C THR A 566 30.38 3.49 -18.07
N LYS A 567 31.23 2.78 -17.31
CA LYS A 567 31.02 2.58 -15.87
C LYS A 567 31.07 3.90 -15.11
N GLU A 568 31.92 4.83 -15.56
CA GLU A 568 32.07 6.16 -14.99
C GLU A 568 30.77 6.97 -15.12
N ASN A 569 30.17 6.99 -16.31
CA ASN A 569 28.91 7.71 -16.53
C ASN A 569 27.73 7.02 -15.83
N PHE A 570 27.75 5.69 -15.74
CA PHE A 570 26.76 4.95 -14.95
C PHE A 570 26.83 5.32 -13.48
N ASN A 571 28.05 5.31 -12.90
CA ASN A 571 28.28 5.69 -11.51
C ASN A 571 27.96 7.16 -11.25
N LEU A 572 28.28 8.05 -12.18
CA LEU A 572 28.01 9.49 -12.08
C LEU A 572 26.52 9.78 -11.82
N VAL A 573 25.62 9.08 -12.51
CA VAL A 573 24.18 9.22 -12.27
C VAL A 573 23.82 8.76 -10.86
N LEU A 574 24.31 7.59 -10.44
CA LEU A 574 24.00 7.03 -9.11
C LEU A 574 24.52 7.92 -7.98
N THR A 575 25.77 8.39 -8.05
CA THR A 575 26.38 9.20 -6.99
C THR A 575 25.75 10.58 -6.83
N ASN A 576 25.12 11.10 -7.90
CA ASN A 576 24.49 12.41 -7.90
C ASN A 576 23.01 12.38 -7.46
N THR A 577 22.45 11.20 -7.20
CA THR A 577 21.04 11.08 -6.77
C THR A 577 20.81 11.77 -5.42
N VAL A 578 19.62 12.35 -5.23
CA VAL A 578 19.31 13.13 -4.02
C VAL A 578 18.57 12.28 -2.99
N ARG A 579 19.15 12.14 -1.79
CA ARG A 579 18.65 11.22 -0.74
C ARG A 579 18.34 9.82 -1.31
N PRO A 580 19.34 9.13 -1.87
CA PRO A 580 19.11 7.83 -2.49
C PRO A 580 18.81 6.75 -1.48
N ARG A 581 17.99 5.80 -1.94
CA ARG A 581 17.96 4.45 -1.41
C ARG A 581 17.86 3.47 -2.56
N HIS A 582 18.81 2.57 -2.69
CA HIS A 582 18.93 1.68 -3.85
C HIS A 582 18.95 0.24 -3.34
N TRP A 583 18.44 -0.70 -4.13
CA TRP A 583 18.40 -2.10 -3.75
C TRP A 583 18.88 -3.01 -4.87
N ILE A 584 19.44 -4.14 -4.46
CA ILE A 584 19.86 -5.25 -5.32
C ILE A 584 19.15 -6.54 -4.91
N VAL A 585 19.07 -7.48 -5.83
CA VAL A 585 18.70 -8.87 -5.54
C VAL A 585 19.82 -9.77 -6.03
N ARG A 586 20.20 -10.76 -5.20
CA ARG A 586 21.22 -11.76 -5.53
C ARG A 586 20.60 -13.14 -5.69
N ASN A 587 21.20 -13.95 -6.56
CA ASN A 587 20.92 -15.39 -6.63
C ASN A 587 21.68 -16.16 -5.54
N GLU A 588 21.47 -17.49 -5.50
CA GLU A 588 22.13 -18.42 -4.59
C GLU A 588 23.67 -18.40 -4.66
N HIS A 589 24.23 -17.95 -5.79
CA HIS A 589 25.66 -17.78 -6.02
C HIS A 589 26.17 -16.36 -5.72
N ARG A 590 25.37 -15.53 -5.04
CA ARG A 590 25.67 -14.13 -4.68
C ARG A 590 25.86 -13.17 -5.86
N LYS A 591 25.55 -13.60 -7.10
CA LYS A 591 25.56 -12.74 -8.29
C LYS A 591 24.35 -11.80 -8.26
N ILE A 592 24.56 -10.53 -8.59
CA ILE A 592 23.47 -9.54 -8.70
C ILE A 592 22.64 -9.86 -9.95
N VAL A 593 21.35 -10.06 -9.77
CA VAL A 593 20.39 -10.43 -10.83
C VAL A 593 19.24 -9.42 -10.96
N GLY A 594 19.15 -8.45 -10.06
CA GLY A 594 18.22 -7.34 -10.15
C GLY A 594 18.75 -6.11 -9.41
N PHE A 595 18.36 -4.92 -9.88
CA PHE A 595 18.74 -3.65 -9.30
C PHE A 595 17.63 -2.60 -9.47
N ILE A 596 17.43 -1.77 -8.45
CA ILE A 596 16.59 -0.58 -8.52
C ILE A 596 17.30 0.63 -7.89
N ALA A 597 17.29 1.74 -8.61
CA ALA A 597 17.79 3.03 -8.14
C ALA A 597 16.62 3.99 -7.89
N THR A 598 16.66 4.72 -6.78
CA THR A 598 15.62 5.66 -6.37
C THR A 598 16.19 6.95 -5.79
N GLN A 599 15.43 8.03 -5.83
CA GLN A 599 15.78 9.29 -5.15
C GLN A 599 14.54 10.01 -4.61
N ILE A 600 14.74 10.93 -3.67
CA ILE A 600 13.68 11.78 -3.11
C ILE A 600 14.09 13.25 -3.20
N LEU A 601 13.42 14.00 -4.08
CA LEU A 601 13.71 15.41 -4.29
C LEU A 601 13.33 16.27 -3.06
N PRO A 602 14.09 17.34 -2.75
CA PRO A 602 13.79 18.27 -1.67
C PRO A 602 12.79 19.34 -2.17
N ARG A 603 11.51 19.24 -1.80
CA ARG A 603 10.48 20.30 -1.87
C ARG A 603 9.42 20.05 -0.78
N SER A 604 8.53 21.02 -0.54
CA SER A 604 7.49 21.02 0.51
C SER A 604 6.61 19.77 0.61
N VAL A 605 6.53 18.93 -0.43
CA VAL A 605 5.79 17.65 -0.42
C VAL A 605 6.70 16.44 -0.71
N GLY A 606 7.93 16.64 -1.19
CA GLY A 606 8.85 15.59 -1.66
C GLY A 606 8.29 14.80 -2.86
N ALA A 607 9.16 14.42 -3.81
CA ALA A 607 8.76 13.55 -4.92
C ALA A 607 9.73 12.38 -5.03
N GLY A 608 9.19 11.16 -4.97
CA GLY A 608 9.92 9.92 -5.15
C GLY A 608 10.12 9.64 -6.63
N GLN A 609 11.36 9.36 -7.05
CA GLN A 609 11.66 9.07 -8.45
C GLN A 609 12.33 7.70 -8.56
N LEU A 610 11.73 6.81 -9.36
CA LEU A 610 12.32 5.54 -9.76
C LEU A 610 13.30 5.82 -10.89
N VAL A 611 14.59 5.94 -10.55
CA VAL A 611 15.66 6.34 -11.47
C VAL A 611 15.94 5.23 -12.50
N LEU A 612 15.95 3.97 -12.04
CA LEU A 612 16.22 2.79 -12.87
C LEU A 612 15.66 1.53 -12.21
N LEU A 613 15.13 0.58 -12.99
CA LEU A 613 14.81 -0.79 -12.56
C LEU A 613 15.28 -1.75 -13.64
N MET A 614 16.07 -2.76 -13.27
CA MET A 614 16.59 -3.77 -14.17
C MET A 614 16.56 -5.16 -13.52
N VAL A 615 16.29 -6.18 -14.32
CA VAL A 615 16.36 -7.59 -13.94
C VAL A 615 17.08 -8.32 -15.06
N SER A 616 18.00 -9.23 -14.73
CA SER A 616 18.72 -10.01 -15.73
C SER A 616 17.73 -10.81 -16.59
N PRO A 617 17.90 -10.89 -17.92
CA PRO A 617 16.95 -11.58 -18.81
C PRO A 617 16.70 -13.04 -18.41
N ALA A 618 17.72 -13.72 -17.87
CA ALA A 618 17.61 -15.11 -17.40
C ALA A 618 16.73 -15.28 -16.16
N TYR A 619 16.47 -14.20 -15.42
CA TYR A 619 15.73 -14.20 -14.16
C TYR A 619 14.41 -13.40 -14.22
N GLU A 620 13.99 -12.99 -15.41
CA GLU A 620 12.69 -12.35 -15.62
C GLU A 620 11.51 -13.28 -15.28
N ASN A 621 10.37 -12.69 -14.94
CA ASN A 621 9.14 -13.40 -14.58
C ASN A 621 9.25 -14.30 -13.33
N GLN A 622 10.31 -14.15 -12.54
CA GLN A 622 10.50 -14.87 -11.26
C GLN A 622 10.15 -14.03 -10.03
N GLY A 623 9.59 -12.83 -10.23
CA GLY A 623 9.16 -11.94 -9.13
C GLY A 623 10.21 -10.92 -8.66
N ILE A 624 11.45 -10.98 -9.14
CA ILE A 624 12.55 -10.06 -8.74
C ILE A 624 12.18 -8.59 -8.96
N GLY A 625 11.69 -8.24 -10.14
CA GLY A 625 11.29 -6.85 -10.43
C GLY A 625 10.16 -6.36 -9.53
N SER A 626 9.25 -7.25 -9.11
CA SER A 626 8.19 -6.91 -8.16
C SER A 626 8.72 -6.76 -6.75
N CYS A 627 9.68 -7.59 -6.33
CA CYS A 627 10.37 -7.46 -5.05
C CYS A 627 11.03 -6.07 -4.92
N LEU A 628 11.87 -5.71 -5.89
CA LEU A 628 12.56 -4.41 -5.94
C LEU A 628 11.60 -3.21 -6.01
N HIS A 629 10.59 -3.29 -6.87
CA HIS A 629 9.58 -2.24 -7.02
C HIS A 629 8.79 -2.02 -5.71
N ASN A 630 8.38 -3.11 -5.04
CA ASN A 630 7.69 -3.03 -3.76
C ASN A 630 8.59 -2.43 -2.66
N SER A 631 9.89 -2.76 -2.62
CA SER A 631 10.83 -2.16 -1.66
C SER A 631 10.95 -0.63 -1.83
N ALA A 632 10.94 -0.12 -3.07
CA ALA A 632 10.94 1.31 -3.34
C ALA A 632 9.63 1.99 -2.89
N LEU A 633 8.47 1.41 -3.23
CA LEU A 633 7.17 1.94 -2.80
C LEU A 633 7.04 1.98 -1.28
N GLU A 634 7.45 0.90 -0.62
CA GLU A 634 7.47 0.77 0.84
C GLU A 634 8.33 1.87 1.48
N HIS A 635 9.55 2.08 0.98
CA HIS A 635 10.43 3.14 1.48
C HIS A 635 9.80 4.53 1.36
N TRP A 636 9.25 4.86 0.19
CA TRP A 636 8.61 6.16 -0.01
C TRP A 636 7.38 6.35 0.88
N ALA A 637 6.56 5.32 1.05
CA ALA A 637 5.42 5.36 1.96
C ALA A 637 5.84 5.57 3.41
N MET A 638 6.92 4.93 3.87
CA MET A 638 7.51 5.15 5.20
C MET A 638 8.00 6.60 5.37
N GLU A 639 8.54 7.21 4.31
CA GLU A 639 8.96 8.62 4.32
C GLU A 639 7.82 9.62 4.10
N GLY A 640 6.58 9.17 3.93
CA GLY A 640 5.41 10.03 3.68
C GLY A 640 5.40 10.65 2.27
N ILE A 641 6.08 10.01 1.32
CA ILE A 641 6.18 10.46 -0.07
C ILE A 641 5.08 9.79 -0.90
N HIS A 642 4.14 10.59 -1.39
CA HIS A 642 2.99 10.11 -2.16
C HIS A 642 3.05 10.50 -3.64
N SER A 643 3.81 11.55 -4.00
CA SER A 643 4.04 11.93 -5.39
C SER A 643 5.21 11.13 -5.95
N LEU A 644 4.91 10.15 -6.81
CA LEU A 644 5.92 9.27 -7.40
C LEU A 644 5.95 9.37 -8.92
N LYS A 645 7.15 9.19 -9.49
CA LYS A 645 7.39 9.20 -10.94
C LYS A 645 8.39 8.09 -11.33
N ILE A 646 8.19 7.46 -12.49
CA ILE A 646 9.23 6.65 -13.15
C ILE A 646 10.10 7.52 -14.05
N GLY A 647 11.40 7.27 -14.00
CA GLY A 647 12.42 8.15 -14.52
C GLY A 647 12.69 9.31 -13.57
N SER A 648 13.73 10.07 -13.87
CA SER A 648 14.16 11.18 -13.02
C SER A 648 14.38 12.47 -13.80
N ASN A 649 14.38 13.58 -13.06
CA ASN A 649 14.61 14.91 -13.64
C ASN A 649 16.12 15.20 -13.74
N TYR A 650 16.84 15.10 -12.63
CA TYR A 650 18.29 15.22 -12.59
C TYR A 650 18.78 14.62 -11.26
N PRO A 651 19.90 13.86 -11.23
CA PRO A 651 20.53 13.23 -12.40
C PRO A 651 19.58 12.20 -13.02
N ARG A 652 19.87 11.70 -14.23
CA ARG A 652 19.00 10.72 -14.88
C ARG A 652 19.73 9.76 -15.81
N PHE A 653 19.21 8.54 -15.88
CA PHE A 653 19.36 7.68 -17.06
C PHE A 653 18.26 8.00 -18.05
N PHE A 654 17.00 7.91 -17.60
CA PHE A 654 15.83 8.12 -18.45
C PHE A 654 14.86 9.13 -17.82
N PRO A 655 14.19 9.97 -18.64
CA PRO A 655 13.17 10.90 -18.15
C PRO A 655 11.83 10.23 -17.82
N GLY A 656 11.62 9.02 -18.33
CA GLY A 656 10.44 8.17 -18.23
C GLY A 656 10.77 6.73 -18.67
N ILE A 657 9.77 5.93 -19.03
CA ILE A 657 9.97 4.58 -19.54
C ILE A 657 10.30 4.66 -21.04
N PRO A 658 11.42 4.09 -21.54
CA PRO A 658 11.71 4.08 -22.97
C PRO A 658 10.58 3.43 -23.79
N ASP A 659 10.16 4.08 -24.88
CA ASP A 659 9.09 3.60 -25.77
C ASP A 659 9.43 2.23 -26.41
N SER A 660 10.72 1.95 -26.60
CA SER A 660 11.20 0.64 -27.05
C SER A 660 10.95 -0.50 -26.05
N CYS A 661 10.69 -0.19 -24.77
CA CYS A 661 10.56 -1.16 -23.68
C CYS A 661 9.09 -1.50 -23.36
N LYS A 662 8.35 -2.07 -24.33
CA LYS A 662 6.91 -2.38 -24.20
C LYS A 662 6.56 -3.22 -22.95
N ARG A 663 7.38 -4.22 -22.63
CA ARG A 663 7.17 -5.07 -21.43
C ARG A 663 7.29 -4.29 -20.13
N ALA A 664 8.15 -3.27 -20.06
CA ALA A 664 8.27 -2.42 -18.89
C ALA A 664 7.02 -1.51 -18.74
N LEU A 665 6.49 -1.00 -19.85
CA LEU A 665 5.24 -0.23 -19.85
C LEU A 665 4.08 -1.06 -19.27
N GLU A 666 3.92 -2.30 -19.74
CA GLU A 666 2.91 -3.23 -19.23
C GLU A 666 3.14 -3.55 -17.75
N PHE A 667 4.37 -3.88 -17.35
CA PHE A 667 4.73 -4.16 -15.96
C PHE A 667 4.30 -3.05 -14.99
N PHE A 668 4.55 -1.78 -15.35
CA PHE A 668 4.18 -0.64 -14.52
C PHE A 668 2.68 -0.32 -14.59
N LYS A 669 2.04 -0.42 -15.78
CA LYS A 669 0.58 -0.25 -15.92
C LYS A 669 -0.20 -1.23 -15.05
N GLU A 670 0.20 -2.50 -15.05
CA GLU A 670 -0.39 -3.56 -14.20
C GLU A 670 -0.23 -3.29 -12.70
N ARG A 671 0.70 -2.41 -12.31
CA ARG A 671 1.00 -2.03 -10.92
C ARG A 671 0.51 -0.63 -10.58
N GLY A 672 -0.45 -0.11 -11.34
CA GLY A 672 -1.16 1.12 -11.02
C GLY A 672 -0.48 2.41 -11.47
N TRP A 673 0.60 2.35 -12.26
CA TRP A 673 1.20 3.55 -12.84
C TRP A 673 0.36 4.06 -14.02
N CYS A 674 0.02 5.34 -13.98
CA CYS A 674 -0.57 6.03 -15.12
C CYS A 674 0.55 6.44 -16.07
N VAL A 675 0.50 5.90 -17.28
CA VAL A 675 1.46 6.17 -18.35
C VAL A 675 0.83 7.20 -19.28
N ASP A 676 1.53 8.30 -19.52
CA ASP A 676 1.13 9.35 -20.46
C ASP A 676 1.10 8.78 -21.89
N ASP A 677 0.03 9.09 -22.63
CA ASP A 677 -0.09 8.68 -24.03
C ASP A 677 0.91 9.47 -24.91
N ASP A 678 1.26 10.68 -24.50
CA ASP A 678 2.25 11.51 -25.17
C ASP A 678 3.68 11.01 -24.93
N VAL A 679 4.41 10.82 -26.03
CA VAL A 679 5.84 10.50 -26.00
C VAL A 679 6.65 11.78 -25.89
N VAL A 680 7.56 11.83 -24.92
CA VAL A 680 8.61 12.85 -24.86
C VAL A 680 9.86 12.36 -25.57
N TRP A 681 10.58 13.28 -26.20
CA TRP A 681 11.67 12.92 -27.11
C TRP A 681 13.00 13.48 -26.67
N ASP A 682 14.02 12.67 -26.78
CA ASP A 682 15.39 13.16 -26.92
C ASP A 682 15.71 13.32 -28.41
N LEU A 683 16.47 14.35 -28.72
CA LEU A 683 16.81 14.73 -30.09
C LEU A 683 18.33 14.74 -30.32
N ILE A 684 18.72 14.52 -31.56
CA ILE A 684 20.11 14.53 -32.01
C ILE A 684 20.32 15.49 -33.19
N ARG A 685 21.48 16.14 -33.22
CA ARG A 685 21.93 16.92 -34.38
C ARG A 685 23.41 16.71 -34.65
N ASP A 686 23.76 16.54 -35.92
CA ASP A 686 25.14 16.63 -36.41
C ASP A 686 25.54 18.08 -36.68
N LEU A 687 26.64 18.53 -36.08
CA LEU A 687 27.18 19.88 -36.21
C LEU A 687 28.32 20.01 -37.21
N ARG A 688 28.86 18.92 -37.78
CA ARG A 688 30.03 18.97 -38.68
C ARG A 688 29.79 19.92 -39.86
N SER A 689 28.60 19.85 -40.46
CA SER A 689 28.17 20.75 -41.54
C SER A 689 27.21 21.86 -41.09
N TYR A 690 27.02 22.06 -39.78
CA TYR A 690 26.05 23.05 -39.29
C TYR A 690 26.48 24.49 -39.56
N GLU A 691 25.58 25.28 -40.14
CA GLU A 691 25.66 26.72 -40.25
C GLU A 691 24.31 27.32 -39.85
N THR A 692 24.35 28.44 -39.11
CA THR A 692 23.12 29.15 -38.76
C THR A 692 22.51 29.75 -40.02
N SER A 693 21.21 29.48 -40.22
CA SER A 693 20.46 30.03 -41.35
C SER A 693 20.51 31.55 -41.37
N LYS A 694 20.81 32.14 -42.53
CA LYS A 694 20.79 33.59 -42.74
C LYS A 694 19.47 34.23 -42.30
N ALA A 695 18.34 33.53 -42.48
CA ALA A 695 17.03 34.03 -42.05
C ALA A 695 16.94 34.22 -40.52
N ILE A 696 17.58 33.34 -39.73
CA ILE A 696 17.65 33.46 -38.28
C ILE A 696 18.55 34.66 -37.91
N SER A 697 19.75 34.74 -38.49
CA SER A 697 20.69 35.84 -38.22
C SER A 697 20.11 37.20 -38.59
N THR A 698 19.49 37.33 -39.77
CA THR A 698 18.83 38.57 -40.21
C THR A 698 17.68 38.94 -39.27
N ARG A 699 16.89 37.96 -38.80
CA ARG A 699 15.81 38.23 -37.86
C ARG A 699 16.34 38.70 -36.51
N MET A 700 17.37 38.04 -35.95
CA MET A 700 17.93 38.44 -34.65
C MET A 700 18.60 39.82 -34.72
N ALA A 701 19.22 40.16 -35.85
CA ALA A 701 19.71 41.52 -36.11
C ALA A 701 18.56 42.55 -36.18
N LYS A 702 17.47 42.24 -36.89
CA LYS A 702 16.27 43.10 -36.98
C LYS A 702 15.61 43.32 -35.61
N GLU A 703 15.54 42.27 -34.80
CA GLU A 703 14.97 42.29 -33.45
C GLU A 703 15.92 42.90 -32.41
N ASN A 704 17.14 43.29 -32.80
CA ASN A 704 18.18 43.83 -31.92
C ASN A 704 18.54 42.93 -30.72
N ILE A 705 18.62 41.62 -30.97
CA ILE A 705 18.92 40.61 -29.95
C ILE A 705 20.40 40.28 -29.94
N TRP A 706 21.01 40.40 -28.77
CA TRP A 706 22.38 39.99 -28.50
C TRP A 706 22.40 38.63 -27.80
N PHE A 707 23.40 37.79 -28.11
CA PHE A 707 23.62 36.52 -27.43
C PHE A 707 25.02 36.43 -26.84
N GLY A 708 25.14 35.81 -25.67
CA GLY A 708 26.43 35.54 -25.05
C GLY A 708 26.32 34.74 -23.77
N ARG A 709 27.47 34.52 -23.13
CA ARG A 709 27.54 33.90 -21.79
C ARG A 709 27.17 34.91 -20.71
N ILE A 710 26.66 34.42 -19.58
CA ILE A 710 26.46 35.27 -18.40
C ILE A 710 27.80 35.60 -17.72
N LEU A 711 27.95 36.82 -17.20
CA LEU A 711 29.07 37.20 -16.34
C LEU A 711 28.74 36.91 -14.88
N PRO A 712 29.74 36.59 -14.01
CA PRO A 712 29.51 36.35 -12.59
C PRO A 712 28.70 37.47 -11.89
N SER A 713 28.99 38.73 -12.21
CA SER A 713 28.30 39.91 -11.66
C SER A 713 26.83 40.05 -12.11
N GLN A 714 26.44 39.34 -13.15
CA GLN A 714 25.13 39.42 -13.80
C GLN A 714 24.28 38.16 -13.56
N LEU A 715 24.79 37.18 -12.82
CA LEU A 715 24.12 35.89 -12.61
C LEU A 715 22.71 36.03 -12.01
N TRP A 716 22.51 37.04 -11.16
CA TRP A 716 21.21 37.36 -10.56
C TRP A 716 20.12 37.66 -11.60
N GLU A 717 20.48 38.21 -12.77
CA GLU A 717 19.52 38.52 -13.83
C GLU A 717 18.90 37.25 -14.41
N VAL A 718 19.71 36.18 -14.57
CA VAL A 718 19.23 34.88 -15.04
C VAL A 718 18.39 34.22 -13.96
N PHE A 719 18.79 34.30 -12.69
CA PHE A 719 17.98 33.77 -11.60
C PHE A 719 16.63 34.46 -11.51
N ALA A 720 16.57 35.79 -11.66
CA ALA A 720 15.32 36.53 -11.71
C ALA A 720 14.44 36.13 -12.91
N LEU A 721 15.04 35.91 -14.08
CA LEU A 721 14.31 35.38 -15.26
C LEU A 721 13.70 34.01 -14.94
N GLN A 722 14.49 33.09 -14.36
CA GLN A 722 14.05 31.74 -14.03
C GLN A 722 12.99 31.75 -12.93
N GLU A 723 13.14 32.52 -11.86
CA GLU A 723 12.15 32.63 -10.80
C GLU A 723 10.81 33.12 -11.33
N ARG A 724 10.83 34.13 -12.22
CA ARG A 724 9.63 34.71 -12.80
C ARG A 724 8.95 33.81 -13.84
N ASN A 725 9.70 33.18 -14.73
CA ASN A 725 9.15 32.49 -15.91
C ASN A 725 9.24 30.96 -15.84
N PHE A 726 10.25 30.42 -15.17
CA PHE A 726 10.57 28.99 -15.15
C PHE A 726 11.06 28.51 -13.77
N PRO A 727 10.29 28.72 -12.68
CA PRO A 727 10.78 28.50 -11.31
C PRO A 727 11.17 27.05 -11.00
N ARG A 728 10.77 26.08 -11.85
CA ARG A 728 11.19 24.68 -11.76
C ARG A 728 12.63 24.43 -12.21
N TRP A 729 13.21 25.35 -12.98
CA TRP A 729 14.56 25.22 -13.54
C TRP A 729 15.61 26.01 -12.77
N LEU A 730 15.21 26.97 -11.92
CA LEU A 730 16.10 27.82 -11.13
C LEU A 730 17.18 27.03 -10.39
N SER A 731 16.80 25.95 -9.69
CA SER A 731 17.74 25.12 -8.95
C SER A 731 18.85 24.55 -9.84
N ARG A 732 18.55 24.26 -11.11
CA ARG A 732 19.55 23.75 -12.04
C ARG A 732 20.53 24.82 -12.51
N TYR A 733 20.05 26.04 -12.78
CA TYR A 733 20.94 27.17 -13.07
C TYR A 733 21.85 27.49 -11.87
N GLN A 734 21.32 27.41 -10.65
CA GLN A 734 22.10 27.56 -9.42
C GLN A 734 23.20 26.50 -9.33
N THR A 735 22.86 25.21 -9.52
CA THR A 735 23.87 24.15 -9.48
C THR A 735 24.92 24.27 -10.59
N VAL A 736 24.56 24.69 -11.81
CA VAL A 736 25.54 24.96 -12.89
C VAL A 736 26.51 26.07 -12.47
N ALA A 737 26.00 27.15 -11.88
CA ALA A 737 26.82 28.25 -11.40
C ALA A 737 27.73 27.85 -10.22
N GLU A 738 27.21 27.10 -9.25
CA GLU A 738 27.97 26.57 -8.10
C GLU A 738 29.10 25.61 -8.54
N GLN A 739 28.90 24.88 -9.63
CA GLN A 739 29.91 24.01 -10.24
C GLN A 739 30.97 24.78 -11.05
N GLY A 740 30.85 26.10 -11.14
CA GLY A 740 31.78 26.98 -11.88
C GLY A 740 31.52 27.06 -13.38
N ASP A 741 30.45 26.43 -13.89
CA ASP A 741 30.16 26.31 -15.32
C ASP A 741 29.40 27.53 -15.88
N LEU A 742 29.83 28.76 -15.52
CA LEU A 742 29.18 29.97 -16.01
C LEU A 742 29.29 30.12 -17.54
N GLN A 743 30.33 29.55 -18.15
CA GLN A 743 30.50 29.47 -19.60
C GLN A 743 29.39 28.66 -20.29
N ASP A 744 28.63 27.87 -19.54
CA ASP A 744 27.55 27.04 -20.05
C ASP A 744 26.17 27.69 -19.91
N ILE A 745 26.07 28.84 -19.24
CA ILE A 745 24.82 29.60 -19.15
C ILE A 745 24.80 30.63 -20.28
N ILE A 746 23.96 30.39 -21.28
CA ILE A 746 23.80 31.26 -22.45
C ILE A 746 22.55 32.11 -22.27
N VAL A 747 22.66 33.40 -22.56
CA VAL A 747 21.56 34.35 -22.48
C VAL A 747 21.35 35.07 -23.80
N ALA A 748 20.09 35.47 -24.03
CA ALA A 748 19.74 36.49 -25.00
C ALA A 748 19.40 37.78 -24.26
N ARG A 749 19.91 38.91 -24.75
CA ARG A 749 19.64 40.25 -24.24
C ARG A 749 18.98 41.10 -25.32
N ASP A 750 17.95 41.84 -24.94
CA ASP A 750 17.26 42.78 -25.81
C ASP A 750 17.89 44.17 -25.70
N GLY A 751 18.31 44.75 -26.82
CA GLY A 751 18.98 46.07 -26.84
C GLY A 751 20.51 46.03 -26.77
N GLY A 752 21.15 44.88 -27.06
CA GLY A 752 22.61 44.72 -27.05
C GLY A 752 23.17 44.04 -25.80
N GLU A 753 24.50 44.04 -25.65
CA GLU A 753 25.23 43.30 -24.59
C GLU A 753 24.87 43.73 -23.16
N ASN A 754 24.50 44.99 -22.95
CA ASN A 754 24.05 45.53 -21.66
C ASN A 754 22.51 45.58 -21.53
N GLY A 755 21.79 45.01 -22.51
CA GLY A 755 20.35 44.95 -22.55
C GLY A 755 19.76 43.98 -21.52
N ARG A 756 18.44 44.01 -21.31
CA ARG A 756 17.76 43.11 -20.35
C ARG A 756 17.85 41.65 -20.81
N VAL A 757 18.10 40.71 -19.90
CA VAL A 757 18.01 39.27 -20.21
C VAL A 757 16.56 38.89 -20.53
N VAL A 758 16.34 38.37 -21.75
CA VAL A 758 15.01 38.02 -22.29
C VAL A 758 14.85 36.54 -22.60
N ALA A 759 15.95 35.78 -22.69
CA ALA A 759 15.93 34.34 -22.82
C ALA A 759 17.20 33.73 -22.22
N SER A 760 17.14 32.47 -21.84
CA SER A 760 18.33 31.71 -21.44
C SER A 760 18.22 30.23 -21.81
N LEU A 761 19.37 29.57 -21.87
CA LEU A 761 19.51 28.12 -21.92
C LEU A 761 20.81 27.71 -21.21
N THR A 762 20.95 26.42 -20.92
CA THR A 762 22.23 25.85 -20.51
C THR A 762 22.78 24.95 -21.60
N ILE A 763 24.10 24.96 -21.77
CA ILE A 763 24.80 23.97 -22.59
C ILE A 763 25.64 23.02 -21.72
N HIS A 764 26.08 21.93 -22.33
CA HIS A 764 27.06 21.03 -21.77
C HIS A 764 28.02 20.62 -22.89
N THR A 765 29.30 20.45 -22.59
CA THR A 765 30.28 19.95 -23.55
C THR A 765 31.15 18.90 -22.88
N THR A 766 31.15 17.70 -23.47
CA THR A 766 31.93 16.56 -22.95
C THR A 766 33.41 16.93 -22.85
N ASN A 767 34.04 16.62 -21.72
CA ASN A 767 35.42 16.97 -21.37
C ASN A 767 35.72 18.49 -21.20
N ILE A 768 34.70 19.36 -21.17
CA ILE A 768 34.87 20.80 -20.91
C ILE A 768 34.02 21.24 -19.72
N SER A 769 32.75 20.87 -19.68
CA SER A 769 31.87 21.13 -18.52
C SER A 769 32.34 20.33 -17.31
N ASN A 770 31.93 20.76 -16.11
CA ASN A 770 32.28 20.11 -14.85
C ASN A 770 31.97 18.61 -14.87
N ASP A 771 32.89 17.77 -14.37
CA ASP A 771 32.81 16.30 -14.39
C ASP A 771 31.63 15.74 -13.58
N LYS A 772 31.04 16.54 -12.68
CA LYS A 772 29.81 16.20 -11.95
C LYS A 772 28.54 16.44 -12.76
N ARG A 773 28.61 16.94 -13.99
CA ARG A 773 27.46 17.18 -14.87
C ARG A 773 27.04 15.89 -15.55
N SER A 774 25.76 15.57 -15.48
CA SER A 774 25.12 14.38 -16.06
C SER A 774 24.10 14.76 -17.14
N ASP A 775 24.25 15.95 -17.73
CA ASP A 775 23.40 16.46 -18.82
C ASP A 775 23.50 15.57 -20.06
N LEU A 776 24.69 14.99 -20.33
CA LEU A 776 24.92 14.02 -21.39
C LEU A 776 25.82 12.89 -20.90
N ILE A 777 25.22 11.71 -20.71
CA ILE A 777 25.91 10.47 -20.31
C ILE A 777 26.17 9.53 -21.49
N TRP A 778 25.51 9.74 -22.63
CA TRP A 778 25.52 8.85 -23.81
C TRP A 778 26.74 9.04 -24.71
N THR A 779 27.93 9.12 -24.12
CA THR A 779 29.20 9.48 -24.79
C THR A 779 29.93 8.28 -25.40
N ASP A 780 29.32 7.10 -25.43
CA ASP A 780 29.85 5.96 -26.17
C ASP A 780 30.00 6.32 -27.66
N GLN A 781 31.04 5.80 -28.31
CA GLN A 781 31.36 6.13 -29.69
C GLN A 781 30.26 5.73 -30.68
N SER A 782 29.48 4.69 -30.37
CA SER A 782 28.33 4.27 -31.17
C SER A 782 27.12 5.22 -31.05
N LEU A 783 27.08 6.07 -30.02
CA LEU A 783 26.03 7.05 -29.75
C LEU A 783 26.50 8.48 -30.09
N TYR A 784 26.77 9.33 -29.08
CA TYR A 784 27.21 10.71 -29.28
C TYR A 784 28.73 10.86 -29.39
N GLY A 785 29.50 9.89 -28.87
CA GLY A 785 30.97 9.94 -28.82
C GLY A 785 31.52 11.01 -27.88
N VAL A 786 32.85 11.15 -27.83
CA VAL A 786 33.52 12.09 -26.91
C VAL A 786 33.48 13.55 -27.38
N LYS A 787 33.20 13.80 -28.66
CA LYS A 787 33.04 15.14 -29.24
C LYS A 787 31.57 15.54 -29.28
N SER A 788 30.96 15.55 -28.11
CA SER A 788 29.52 15.76 -27.96
C SER A 788 29.19 16.89 -27.01
N GLY A 789 27.97 17.40 -27.11
CA GLY A 789 27.43 18.39 -26.19
C GLY A 789 25.92 18.27 -26.03
N ALA A 790 25.36 19.02 -25.09
CA ALA A 790 23.91 19.08 -24.90
C ALA A 790 23.41 20.52 -24.78
N ILE A 791 22.12 20.71 -25.06
CA ILE A 791 21.38 21.94 -24.82
C ILE A 791 20.14 21.59 -23.99
N SER A 792 19.93 22.28 -22.87
CA SER A 792 18.80 22.06 -21.97
C SER A 792 18.22 23.39 -21.48
N TYR A 793 17.01 23.35 -20.90
CA TYR A 793 16.36 24.50 -20.25
C TYR A 793 16.20 25.75 -21.13
N VAL A 794 15.86 25.55 -22.41
CA VAL A 794 15.59 26.64 -23.36
C VAL A 794 14.32 27.39 -22.96
N GLY A 795 14.47 28.64 -22.54
CA GLY A 795 13.36 29.48 -22.07
C GLY A 795 13.43 30.90 -22.61
N VAL A 796 12.28 31.42 -23.05
CA VAL A 796 12.08 32.82 -23.45
C VAL A 796 11.06 33.45 -22.52
N ALA A 797 11.36 34.66 -22.02
CA ALA A 797 10.43 35.44 -21.21
C ALA A 797 9.05 35.52 -21.88
N GLU A 798 7.99 35.43 -21.09
CA GLU A 798 6.63 35.40 -21.61
C GLU A 798 6.30 36.59 -22.51
N GLU A 799 6.69 37.79 -22.08
CA GLU A 799 6.49 39.03 -22.83
C GLU A 799 7.31 39.12 -24.14
N GLU A 800 8.27 38.23 -24.35
CA GLU A 800 9.20 38.25 -25.49
C GLU A 800 8.96 37.12 -26.51
N ARG A 801 7.92 36.31 -26.29
CA ARG A 801 7.53 35.22 -27.19
C ARG A 801 7.07 35.78 -28.54
N GLY A 802 7.18 34.97 -29.60
CA GLY A 802 6.79 35.36 -30.97
C GLY A 802 7.84 36.14 -31.76
N ARG A 803 8.85 36.74 -31.11
CA ARG A 803 9.99 37.45 -31.74
C ARG A 803 11.03 36.54 -32.41
N GLY A 804 10.92 35.22 -32.24
CA GLY A 804 11.86 34.24 -32.79
C GLY A 804 13.14 34.03 -31.98
N ILE A 805 13.24 34.68 -30.81
CA ILE A 805 14.40 34.62 -29.89
C ILE A 805 14.76 33.19 -29.52
N GLY A 806 13.77 32.33 -29.26
CA GLY A 806 14.00 30.93 -28.90
C GLY A 806 14.81 30.16 -29.96
N ILE A 807 14.48 30.35 -31.25
CA ILE A 807 15.23 29.69 -32.35
C ILE A 807 16.62 30.32 -32.48
N GLY A 808 16.72 31.64 -32.29
CA GLY A 808 17.98 32.37 -32.32
C GLY A 808 18.97 31.88 -31.24
N ILE A 809 18.52 31.76 -29.99
CA ILE A 809 19.40 31.35 -28.88
C ILE A 809 19.86 29.89 -29.02
N VAL A 810 19.01 28.98 -29.51
CA VAL A 810 19.43 27.59 -29.78
C VAL A 810 20.39 27.52 -30.98
N ALA A 811 20.15 28.33 -32.03
CA ALA A 811 21.08 28.41 -33.15
C ALA A 811 22.46 28.93 -32.72
N TYR A 812 22.49 29.96 -31.86
CA TYR A 812 23.72 30.47 -31.27
C TYR A 812 24.41 29.43 -30.39
N ALA A 813 23.67 28.67 -29.58
CA ALA A 813 24.21 27.57 -28.80
C ALA A 813 24.88 26.49 -29.67
N ASN A 814 24.28 26.13 -30.81
CA ASN A 814 24.91 25.24 -31.78
C ASN A 814 26.25 25.78 -32.31
N GLU A 815 26.35 27.09 -32.58
CA GLU A 815 27.62 27.70 -33.00
C GLU A 815 28.69 27.63 -31.90
N ILE A 816 28.31 27.89 -30.65
CA ILE A 816 29.23 27.79 -29.51
C ILE A 816 29.72 26.34 -29.34
N LEU A 817 28.81 25.36 -29.40
CA LEU A 817 29.15 23.94 -29.31
C LEU A 817 30.07 23.52 -30.48
N LYS A 818 29.76 23.93 -31.71
CA LYS A 818 30.63 23.68 -32.88
C LYS A 818 32.02 24.28 -32.69
N LYS A 819 32.12 25.52 -32.18
CA LYS A 819 33.41 26.18 -31.86
C LYS A 819 34.20 25.43 -30.79
N ARG A 820 33.52 24.76 -29.86
CA ARG A 820 34.13 23.86 -28.86
C ARG A 820 34.51 22.48 -29.40
N GLY A 821 34.34 22.25 -30.70
CA GLY A 821 34.68 20.97 -31.36
C GLY A 821 33.62 19.89 -31.22
N VAL A 822 32.39 20.24 -30.83
CA VAL A 822 31.26 19.31 -30.78
C VAL A 822 30.81 18.93 -32.17
N GLU A 823 30.72 17.63 -32.42
CA GLU A 823 30.22 17.04 -33.67
C GLU A 823 28.75 16.59 -33.55
N LYS A 824 28.31 16.17 -32.36
CA LYS A 824 26.92 15.74 -32.12
C LYS A 824 26.31 16.44 -30.90
N VAL A 825 25.11 16.99 -31.05
CA VAL A 825 24.37 17.67 -29.97
C VAL A 825 23.14 16.89 -29.57
N TYR A 826 22.97 16.76 -28.26
CA TYR A 826 21.84 16.16 -27.57
C TYR A 826 20.88 17.25 -27.04
N ILE A 827 19.59 17.09 -27.27
CA ILE A 827 18.56 17.87 -26.57
C ILE A 827 17.62 16.89 -25.88
N ASP A 828 17.58 16.93 -24.56
CA ASP A 828 16.83 15.98 -23.75
C ASP A 828 15.40 16.44 -23.45
N PHE A 829 14.50 15.47 -23.31
CA PHE A 829 13.16 15.66 -22.75
C PHE A 829 12.35 16.81 -23.41
N VAL A 830 12.09 16.66 -24.70
CA VAL A 830 11.35 17.63 -25.52
C VAL A 830 9.90 17.16 -25.76
N ARG A 831 8.94 18.05 -25.51
CA ARG A 831 7.52 17.89 -25.89
C ARG A 831 7.14 18.59 -27.21
N ILE A 832 7.98 19.49 -27.71
CA ILE A 832 7.73 20.30 -28.92
C ILE A 832 8.80 20.04 -30.00
N PRO A 833 8.94 18.81 -30.51
CA PRO A 833 10.04 18.46 -31.41
C PRO A 833 10.06 19.26 -32.71
N ASP A 834 8.89 19.68 -33.21
CA ASP A 834 8.79 20.47 -34.45
C ASP A 834 9.46 21.85 -34.34
N PHE A 835 9.58 22.40 -33.12
CA PHE A 835 10.37 23.60 -32.89
C PHE A 835 11.86 23.36 -33.24
N TYR A 836 12.42 22.23 -32.80
CA TYR A 836 13.83 21.89 -32.99
C TYR A 836 14.12 21.32 -34.38
N LYS A 837 13.15 20.68 -35.05
CA LYS A 837 13.30 20.26 -36.45
C LYS A 837 13.64 21.42 -37.38
N ARG A 838 13.16 22.63 -37.08
CA ARG A 838 13.51 23.87 -37.82
C ARG A 838 15.00 24.23 -37.74
N LEU A 839 15.71 23.69 -36.77
CA LEU A 839 17.15 23.80 -36.57
C LEU A 839 17.90 22.52 -37.00
N GLY A 840 17.19 21.59 -37.64
CA GLY A 840 17.72 20.34 -38.18
C GLY A 840 17.86 19.21 -37.16
N TYR A 841 17.26 19.32 -35.97
CA TYR A 841 17.28 18.22 -35.01
C TYR A 841 16.36 17.09 -35.45
N ASP A 842 16.87 15.87 -35.38
CA ASP A 842 16.14 14.64 -35.64
C ASP A 842 15.76 13.95 -34.32
N PHE A 843 14.70 13.14 -34.36
CA PHE A 843 14.34 12.30 -33.21
C PHE A 843 15.43 11.27 -32.94
N TRP A 844 15.83 11.12 -31.69
CA TRP A 844 16.75 10.07 -31.27
C TRP A 844 16.02 8.96 -30.51
N ARG A 845 15.37 9.27 -29.38
CA ARG A 845 14.70 8.28 -28.52
C ARG A 845 13.43 8.86 -27.90
N GLY A 846 12.40 8.01 -27.77
CA GLY A 846 11.11 8.36 -27.17
C GLY A 846 10.92 7.72 -25.79
N TYR A 847 10.20 8.40 -24.91
CA TYR A 847 9.86 7.93 -23.57
C TYR A 847 8.43 8.27 -23.20
N HIS A 848 7.77 7.37 -22.48
CA HIS A 848 6.51 7.65 -21.82
C HIS A 848 6.76 8.17 -20.42
N LEU A 849 6.19 9.34 -20.10
CA LEU A 849 6.17 9.81 -18.73
C LEU A 849 5.15 9.03 -17.92
N THR A 850 5.35 9.04 -16.61
CA THR A 850 4.40 8.42 -15.69
C THR A 850 4.15 9.31 -14.51
N ALA A 851 2.95 9.16 -13.96
CA ALA A 851 2.65 9.55 -12.60
C ALA A 851 2.14 8.30 -11.88
N TYR A 852 2.55 8.13 -10.63
CA TYR A 852 1.84 7.19 -9.77
C TYR A 852 0.57 7.89 -9.33
N ASN A 853 -0.49 7.70 -10.11
CA ASN A 853 -1.77 8.29 -9.84
C ASN A 853 -2.75 7.17 -9.55
N LYS A 854 -3.37 7.22 -8.38
CA LYS A 854 -4.80 7.01 -8.22
C LYS A 854 -5.21 7.94 -7.09
N ASN A 855 -5.52 9.19 -7.46
CA ASN A 855 -6.27 10.16 -6.64
C ASN A 855 -7.39 9.47 -5.88
#